data_AF-T2ILR1-F1
#
_entry.id   AF-T2ILR1-F1
#
_cell.length_a   1.000
_cell.length_b   1.000
_cell.length_c   1.000
_cell.angle_alpha   90.00
_cell.angle_beta   90.00
_cell.angle_gamma   90.00
#
_symmetry.space_group_name_H-M   'P 1'
#
loop_
_entity.id
_entity.type
_entity.pdbx_description
1 polymer ?
#
loop_
_entity_poly.entity_id
_entity_poly.type
_entity_poly.pdbx_seq_one_letter_code
_entity_poly.pdbx_strand_id
1 'polypeptide(L)'
;MQKINNYKIILKYLFVPGLILTVAGLVPIFLTQTQTILYLTLVIVGSVFLFIWLVYLLVTGRSFWQKRSTQIGTNAFISTLSLLTILALINFIAVRYSPRIDLTENQLYTLSLQTQEIIKNLDKPTKVYVFDKEINPRDEDLLENYQRYNDNFKFELVDPDKQVALTQQFNVQSLGDVYLEYEDKKQLVQTLISFNQREPLSEIELTNAIATIQKDYIPKIYVLQGHGEYSLEANPEGSLSEASKSLESKGYEIKTLNIVENGGIPDDANVIIIASPKRELFDQEVTALQEYSKQGGNLLLLLDPNIDPGLDPILKDWGIKLDNRIVIDGSGAGNIVGLGPTTPFITNYGNHPITEEFTNSISFYPLSRPVDTIEVENVQGTSLLVTSEQMWAESNLDSEEVTFDPQEDISGPFDLGVALTRTIPSETVENQVKEDNKAEAEKTDNNQESSAKNNDDIDNTNKNETEKNNDSPPKETDKVTDSNKDETENSNKSQSEETDSNKDETEKNNDSPPKETDKVTDSNKDETENSNESPPKETDKVTDSNKDETENSNESQSEKTDSNKDETENSNESQSEKTDSNKDEIENSNESPPKETDKVTDSNKDETENNNNVNKDKIESRLVVIGNSTFATNNLFNQQLNGDVFLNSVQWLSNQDEQTLSIRPKQAKDRRLNLSPFQATIVPILSLAVFPLLGLIAAGITWWRRR
;
A
#
# COMPACT_ATOMS: atom_id res chain seq x y z
N MET A 1 -91.39 20.72 2.03
CA MET A 1 -90.04 20.31 2.51
C MET A 1 -89.79 18.80 2.49
N GLN A 2 -90.77 17.92 2.80
CA GLN A 2 -90.55 16.46 2.98
C GLN A 2 -89.61 15.74 1.98
N LYS A 3 -89.71 16.00 0.66
CA LYS A 3 -88.84 15.34 -0.36
C LYS A 3 -87.33 15.49 -0.11
N ILE A 4 -86.90 16.53 0.63
CA ILE A 4 -85.48 16.80 0.94
C ILE A 4 -84.92 15.88 2.05
N ASN A 5 -85.77 15.22 2.85
CA ASN A 5 -85.28 14.26 3.85
C ASN A 5 -85.05 12.86 3.24
N ASN A 6 -85.88 12.44 2.27
CA ASN A 6 -85.81 11.07 1.74
C ASN A 6 -84.47 10.76 1.03
N TYR A 7 -83.87 11.70 0.30
CA TYR A 7 -82.59 11.44 -0.37
C TYR A 7 -81.44 11.21 0.64
N LYS A 8 -81.46 11.86 1.81
CA LYS A 8 -80.47 11.68 2.88
C LYS A 8 -80.53 10.29 3.50
N ILE A 9 -81.73 9.70 3.55
CA ILE A 9 -81.93 8.32 3.97
C ILE A 9 -81.30 7.38 2.93
N ILE A 10 -81.60 7.56 1.65
CA ILE A 10 -81.05 6.74 0.55
C ILE A 10 -79.51 6.81 0.51
N LEU A 11 -78.92 8.01 0.57
CA LEU A 11 -77.47 8.19 0.58
C LEU A 11 -76.78 7.53 1.78
N LYS A 12 -77.43 7.48 2.96
CA LYS A 12 -76.88 6.80 4.15
C LYS A 12 -76.70 5.29 3.92
N TYR A 13 -77.60 4.64 3.18
CA TYR A 13 -77.60 3.20 2.95
C TYR A 13 -76.82 2.75 1.71
N LEU A 14 -76.33 3.68 0.88
CA LEU A 14 -75.66 3.38 -0.39
C LEU A 14 -74.39 2.52 -0.27
N PHE A 15 -73.78 2.47 0.92
CA PHE A 15 -72.67 1.57 1.25
C PHE A 15 -72.97 0.09 0.98
N VAL A 16 -74.16 -0.39 1.36
CA VAL A 16 -74.51 -1.82 1.27
C VAL A 16 -74.56 -2.31 -0.19
N PRO A 17 -75.33 -1.70 -1.11
CA PRO A 17 -75.28 -2.09 -2.52
C PRO A 17 -73.92 -1.78 -3.16
N GLY A 18 -73.23 -0.70 -2.76
CA GLY A 18 -71.90 -0.38 -3.29
C GLY A 18 -70.87 -1.47 -2.99
N LEU A 19 -70.82 -1.95 -1.74
CA LEU A 19 -69.92 -3.03 -1.33
C LEU A 19 -70.31 -4.36 -2.00
N ILE A 20 -71.60 -4.71 -2.03
CA ILE A 20 -72.07 -5.94 -2.69
C ILE A 20 -71.70 -5.96 -4.18
N LEU A 21 -71.94 -4.86 -4.92
CA LEU A 21 -71.59 -4.78 -6.34
C LEU A 21 -70.08 -4.84 -6.58
N THR A 22 -69.29 -4.18 -5.73
CA THR A 22 -67.82 -4.20 -5.84
C THR A 22 -67.26 -5.60 -5.60
N VAL A 23 -67.72 -6.30 -4.55
CA VAL A 23 -67.30 -7.68 -4.26
C VAL A 23 -67.79 -8.65 -5.35
N ALA A 24 -69.03 -8.50 -5.83
CA ALA A 24 -69.57 -9.33 -6.91
C ALA A 24 -68.86 -9.13 -8.27
N GLY A 25 -68.20 -7.98 -8.48
CA GLY A 25 -67.33 -7.76 -9.63
C GLY A 25 -65.89 -8.26 -9.42
N LEU A 26 -65.30 -8.04 -8.24
CA LEU A 26 -63.91 -8.43 -7.95
C LEU A 26 -63.72 -9.94 -7.79
N VAL A 27 -64.66 -10.66 -7.16
CA VAL A 27 -64.52 -12.10 -6.90
C VAL A 27 -64.40 -12.92 -8.20
N PRO A 28 -65.24 -12.72 -9.24
CA PRO A 28 -65.04 -13.38 -10.53
C PRO A 28 -63.72 -13.02 -11.21
N ILE A 29 -63.29 -11.75 -11.17
CA ILE A 29 -62.01 -11.31 -11.77
C ILE A 29 -60.84 -12.04 -11.09
N PHE A 30 -60.83 -12.12 -9.76
CA PHE A 30 -59.76 -12.79 -9.01
C PHE A 30 -59.76 -14.32 -9.20
N LEU A 31 -60.94 -14.96 -9.17
CA LEU A 31 -61.06 -16.43 -9.28
C LEU A 31 -60.86 -16.97 -10.70
N THR A 32 -61.17 -16.19 -11.74
CA THR A 32 -61.12 -16.65 -13.14
C THR A 32 -60.01 -16.02 -13.97
N GLN A 33 -59.39 -14.94 -13.47
CA GLN A 33 -58.51 -14.03 -14.22
C GLN A 33 -59.15 -13.39 -15.48
N THR A 34 -60.46 -13.55 -15.70
CA THR A 34 -61.16 -12.97 -16.87
C THR A 34 -61.73 -11.59 -16.57
N GLN A 35 -61.35 -10.59 -17.38
CA GLN A 35 -61.87 -9.23 -17.29
C GLN A 35 -63.02 -9.01 -18.27
N THR A 36 -64.21 -9.51 -17.94
CA THR A 36 -65.41 -9.21 -18.74
C THR A 36 -65.93 -7.80 -18.47
N ILE A 37 -66.54 -7.18 -19.49
CA ILE A 37 -67.18 -5.84 -19.37
C ILE A 37 -68.23 -5.84 -18.25
N LEU A 38 -68.94 -6.96 -18.04
CA LEU A 38 -69.91 -7.12 -16.95
C LEU A 38 -69.23 -6.95 -15.57
N TYR A 39 -68.13 -7.66 -15.31
CA TYR A 39 -67.45 -7.55 -14.02
C TYR A 39 -66.83 -6.16 -13.83
N LEU A 40 -66.26 -5.58 -14.88
CA LEU A 40 -65.71 -4.22 -14.83
C LEU A 40 -66.80 -3.18 -14.48
N THR A 41 -67.97 -3.26 -15.11
CA THR A 41 -69.10 -2.35 -14.80
C THR A 41 -69.65 -2.55 -13.39
N LEU A 42 -69.69 -3.77 -12.85
CA LEU A 42 -70.06 -4.03 -11.45
C LEU A 42 -69.08 -3.38 -10.46
N VAL A 43 -67.76 -3.51 -10.70
CA VAL A 43 -66.73 -2.84 -9.89
C VAL A 43 -66.85 -1.32 -9.98
N ILE A 44 -67.04 -0.76 -11.18
CA ILE A 44 -67.17 0.69 -11.39
C ILE A 44 -68.42 1.25 -10.69
N VAL A 45 -69.59 0.65 -10.90
CA VAL A 45 -70.85 1.11 -10.27
C VAL A 45 -70.80 0.95 -8.75
N GLY A 46 -70.26 -0.16 -8.24
CA GLY A 46 -70.03 -0.38 -6.82
C GLY A 46 -69.10 0.68 -6.21
N SER A 47 -67.98 0.97 -6.88
CA SER A 47 -67.01 1.99 -6.47
C SER A 47 -67.60 3.40 -6.50
N VAL A 48 -68.43 3.73 -7.50
CA VAL A 48 -69.15 5.01 -7.57
C VAL A 48 -70.16 5.15 -6.41
N PHE A 49 -70.87 4.08 -6.05
CA PHE A 49 -71.78 4.09 -4.89
C PHE A 49 -71.01 4.24 -3.56
N LEU A 50 -69.87 3.56 -3.41
CA LEU A 50 -68.98 3.72 -2.25
C LEU A 50 -68.37 5.13 -2.18
N PHE A 51 -67.99 5.72 -3.32
CA PHE A 51 -67.47 7.09 -3.39
C PHE A 51 -68.55 8.13 -3.04
N ILE A 52 -69.76 8.01 -3.60
CA ILE A 52 -70.90 8.89 -3.25
C ILE A 52 -71.25 8.77 -1.76
N TRP A 53 -71.21 7.56 -1.20
CA TRP A 53 -71.39 7.34 0.24
C TRP A 53 -70.26 7.96 1.07
N LEU A 54 -69.00 7.82 0.66
CA LEU A 54 -67.83 8.39 1.33
C LEU A 54 -67.87 9.93 1.31
N VAL A 55 -68.20 10.55 0.18
CA VAL A 55 -68.41 12.00 0.06
C VAL A 55 -69.57 12.45 0.94
N TYR A 56 -70.69 11.71 0.98
CA TYR A 56 -71.80 11.99 1.88
C TYR A 56 -71.40 11.90 3.37
N LEU A 57 -70.57 10.89 3.74
CA LEU A 57 -70.02 10.70 5.07
C LEU A 57 -69.07 11.86 5.46
N LEU A 58 -68.20 12.30 4.55
CA LEU A 58 -67.29 13.43 4.75
C LEU A 58 -68.05 14.76 4.92
N VAL A 59 -69.03 15.03 4.05
CA VAL A 59 -69.78 16.29 4.03
C VAL A 59 -70.79 16.40 5.18
N THR A 60 -71.57 15.34 5.46
CA THR A 60 -72.56 15.36 6.55
C THR A 60 -71.96 15.01 7.91
N GLY A 61 -70.86 14.26 7.94
CA GLY A 61 -70.17 13.85 9.14
C GLY A 61 -69.34 14.94 9.82
N ARG A 62 -69.48 16.23 9.48
CA ARG A 62 -68.69 17.32 10.13
C ARG A 62 -68.72 17.27 11.66
N SER A 63 -69.84 16.90 12.27
CA SER A 63 -69.96 16.70 13.73
C SER A 63 -69.19 15.47 14.26
N PHE A 64 -68.94 14.46 13.42
CA PHE A 64 -68.05 13.34 13.73
C PHE A 64 -66.58 13.74 13.58
N TRP A 65 -66.20 14.41 12.48
CA TRP A 65 -64.85 14.95 12.24
C TRP A 65 -64.42 16.08 13.22
N GLN A 66 -65.36 16.64 13.98
CA GLN A 66 -65.10 17.59 15.06
C GLN A 66 -64.91 16.94 16.44
N LYS A 67 -65.09 15.61 16.58
CA LYS A 67 -64.81 14.92 17.86
C LYS A 67 -63.31 14.74 18.03
N ARG A 68 -62.78 15.17 19.18
CA ARG A 68 -61.35 15.03 19.55
C ARG A 68 -60.84 13.58 19.38
N SER A 69 -61.67 12.58 19.68
CA SER A 69 -61.35 11.17 19.46
C SER A 69 -61.23 10.79 17.97
N THR A 70 -62.14 11.25 17.12
CA THR A 70 -62.08 11.02 15.67
C THR A 70 -60.86 11.71 15.05
N GLN A 71 -60.58 12.96 15.43
CA GLN A 71 -59.41 13.69 14.93
C GLN A 71 -58.10 13.00 15.31
N ILE A 72 -57.97 12.53 16.56
CA ILE A 72 -56.80 11.76 17.00
C ILE A 72 -56.72 10.42 16.23
N GLY A 73 -57.84 9.70 16.08
CA GLY A 73 -57.88 8.42 15.37
C GLY A 73 -57.55 8.54 13.88
N THR A 74 -58.05 9.56 13.19
CA THR A 74 -57.71 9.82 11.78
C THR A 74 -56.28 10.28 11.62
N ASN A 75 -55.77 11.19 12.46
CA ASN A 75 -54.38 11.61 12.38
C ASN A 75 -53.44 10.43 12.69
N ALA A 76 -53.78 9.56 13.64
CA ALA A 76 -53.03 8.33 13.88
C ALA A 76 -53.05 7.40 12.65
N PHE A 77 -54.22 7.14 12.06
CA PHE A 77 -54.33 6.30 10.86
C PHE A 77 -53.54 6.87 9.67
N ILE A 78 -53.65 8.18 9.40
CA ILE A 78 -52.89 8.84 8.34
C ILE A 78 -51.39 8.78 8.63
N SER A 79 -50.94 9.08 9.85
CA SER A 79 -49.52 8.99 10.21
C SER A 79 -48.98 7.56 10.09
N THR A 80 -49.74 6.54 10.48
CA THR A 80 -49.36 5.13 10.29
C THR A 80 -49.29 4.76 8.81
N LEU A 81 -50.26 5.18 7.99
CA LEU A 81 -50.28 4.92 6.55
C LEU A 81 -49.12 5.64 5.83
N SER A 82 -48.85 6.90 6.19
CA SER A 82 -47.70 7.66 5.69
C SER A 82 -46.38 7.02 6.11
N LEU A 83 -46.25 6.56 7.37
CA LEU A 83 -45.05 5.86 7.84
C LEU A 83 -44.82 4.56 7.06
N LEU A 84 -45.85 3.74 6.85
CA LEU A 84 -45.76 2.53 6.02
C LEU A 84 -45.42 2.84 4.57
N THR A 85 -45.95 3.94 4.01
CA THR A 85 -45.63 4.41 2.65
C THR A 85 -44.17 4.88 2.55
N ILE A 86 -43.68 5.62 3.54
CA ILE A 86 -42.27 6.07 3.63
C ILE A 86 -41.33 4.86 3.76
N LEU A 87 -41.66 3.90 4.63
CA LEU A 87 -40.87 2.66 4.77
C LEU A 87 -40.87 1.84 3.47
N ALA A 88 -42.00 1.74 2.77
CA ALA A 88 -42.08 1.08 1.46
C ALA A 88 -41.25 1.80 0.39
N LEU A 89 -41.24 3.15 0.39
CA LEU A 89 -40.41 3.95 -0.52
C LEU A 89 -38.91 3.83 -0.21
N ILE A 90 -38.52 3.87 1.07
CA ILE A 90 -37.13 3.66 1.50
C ILE A 90 -36.66 2.26 1.10
N ASN A 91 -37.48 1.23 1.34
CA ASN A 91 -37.16 -0.14 0.94
C ASN A 91 -37.09 -0.31 -0.59
N PHE A 92 -38.00 0.30 -1.34
CA PHE A 92 -37.96 0.31 -2.81
C PHE A 92 -36.70 1.00 -3.35
N ILE A 93 -36.31 2.14 -2.75
CA ILE A 93 -35.07 2.84 -3.11
C ILE A 93 -33.86 1.98 -2.78
N ALA A 94 -33.74 1.43 -1.57
CA ALA A 94 -32.59 0.63 -1.14
C ALA A 94 -32.40 -0.70 -1.93
N VAL A 95 -33.49 -1.30 -2.40
CA VAL A 95 -33.47 -2.51 -3.24
C VAL A 95 -33.23 -2.17 -4.72
N ARG A 96 -33.60 -0.99 -5.20
CA ARG A 96 -33.37 -0.56 -6.60
C ARG A 96 -32.02 0.12 -6.81
N TYR A 97 -31.55 0.85 -5.81
CA TYR A 97 -30.28 1.54 -5.75
C TYR A 97 -29.64 1.11 -4.43
N SER A 98 -28.56 0.34 -4.50
CA SER A 98 -27.89 -0.19 -3.31
C SER A 98 -26.55 0.51 -3.08
N PRO A 99 -26.54 1.76 -2.55
CA PRO A 99 -25.30 2.44 -2.23
C PRO A 99 -24.61 1.72 -1.07
N ARG A 100 -23.55 0.96 -1.36
CA ARG A 100 -22.59 0.53 -0.33
C ARG A 100 -21.87 1.78 0.17
N ILE A 101 -22.25 2.25 1.37
CA ILE A 101 -21.53 3.31 2.09
C ILE A 101 -20.52 2.62 2.99
N ASP A 102 -19.24 2.89 2.75
CA ASP A 102 -18.16 2.42 3.63
C ASP A 102 -18.16 3.25 4.92
N LEU A 103 -18.33 2.58 6.06
CA LEU A 103 -18.33 3.17 7.40
C LEU A 103 -17.05 2.84 8.18
N THR A 104 -16.04 2.26 7.52
CA THR A 104 -14.73 1.99 8.14
C THR A 104 -13.86 3.24 8.16
N GLU A 105 -13.11 3.45 9.24
CA GLU A 105 -12.28 4.65 9.44
C GLU A 105 -11.24 4.85 8.32
N ASN A 106 -10.66 3.76 7.82
CA ASN A 106 -9.63 3.77 6.78
C ASN A 106 -10.18 3.51 5.37
N GLN A 107 -11.51 3.51 5.20
CA GLN A 107 -12.20 3.25 3.92
C GLN A 107 -11.71 1.96 3.22
N LEU A 108 -11.79 0.84 3.94
CA LEU A 108 -11.27 -0.47 3.56
C LEU A 108 -12.04 -1.17 2.42
N TYR A 109 -13.27 -0.73 2.14
CA TYR A 109 -14.15 -1.26 1.09
C TYR A 109 -14.43 -0.22 -0.02
N THR A 110 -13.67 0.87 -0.01
CA THR A 110 -13.62 1.90 -1.06
C THR A 110 -12.24 1.82 -1.72
N LEU A 111 -12.12 2.15 -3.01
CA LEU A 111 -10.80 2.22 -3.65
C LEU A 111 -10.00 3.45 -3.17
N SER A 112 -8.67 3.41 -3.25
CA SER A 112 -7.81 4.59 -3.03
C SER A 112 -8.14 5.70 -4.03
N LEU A 113 -7.79 6.96 -3.73
CA LEU A 113 -8.06 8.07 -4.67
C LEU A 113 -7.27 7.90 -5.97
N GLN A 114 -6.03 7.43 -5.85
CA GLN A 114 -5.14 7.08 -6.96
C GLN A 114 -5.78 6.00 -7.86
N THR A 115 -6.25 4.90 -7.26
CA THR A 115 -6.97 3.83 -7.96
C THR A 115 -8.22 4.37 -8.66
N GLN A 116 -8.97 5.27 -8.01
CA GLN A 116 -10.17 5.86 -8.60
C GLN A 116 -9.86 6.69 -9.85
N GLU A 117 -8.79 7.49 -9.88
CA GLU A 117 -8.41 8.22 -11.10
C GLU A 117 -7.94 7.27 -12.22
N ILE A 118 -7.12 6.28 -11.90
CA ILE A 118 -6.62 5.29 -12.88
C ILE A 118 -7.77 4.50 -13.52
N ILE A 119 -8.76 4.07 -12.72
CA ILE A 119 -9.91 3.30 -13.23
C ILE A 119 -10.92 4.21 -13.95
N LYS A 120 -11.13 5.47 -13.53
CA LYS A 120 -11.96 6.43 -14.30
C LYS A 120 -11.41 6.66 -15.70
N ASN A 121 -10.09 6.80 -15.84
CA ASN A 121 -9.41 7.10 -17.10
C ASN A 121 -9.13 5.87 -17.96
N LEU A 122 -9.71 4.71 -17.63
CA LEU A 122 -9.53 3.45 -18.35
C LEU A 122 -10.38 3.43 -19.64
N ASP A 123 -9.81 3.92 -20.74
CA ASP A 123 -10.49 4.07 -22.04
C ASP A 123 -10.78 2.75 -22.77
N LYS A 124 -10.02 1.69 -22.51
CA LYS A 124 -10.13 0.40 -23.23
C LYS A 124 -10.67 -0.74 -22.36
N PRO A 125 -11.43 -1.70 -22.94
CA PRO A 125 -11.89 -2.88 -22.22
C PRO A 125 -10.73 -3.66 -21.59
N THR A 126 -10.82 -3.90 -20.28
CA THR A 126 -9.77 -4.53 -19.48
C THR A 126 -10.40 -5.60 -18.62
N LYS A 127 -9.83 -6.81 -18.60
CA LYS A 127 -10.44 -7.96 -17.95
C LYS A 127 -9.48 -8.69 -17.01
N VAL A 128 -9.91 -8.87 -15.77
CA VAL A 128 -9.21 -9.70 -14.78
C VAL A 128 -9.74 -11.13 -14.83
N TYR A 129 -8.85 -12.11 -14.75
CA TYR A 129 -9.18 -13.53 -14.64
C TYR A 129 -8.58 -14.07 -13.35
N VAL A 130 -9.43 -14.59 -12.46
CA VAL A 130 -9.00 -15.24 -11.20
C VAL A 130 -9.10 -16.75 -11.38
N PHE A 131 -7.96 -17.44 -11.41
CA PHE A 131 -7.88 -18.89 -11.66
C PHE A 131 -7.97 -19.70 -10.35
N ASP A 132 -9.15 -19.74 -9.75
CA ASP A 132 -9.42 -20.35 -8.44
C ASP A 132 -10.68 -21.24 -8.46
N LYS A 133 -10.77 -22.17 -7.53
CA LYS A 133 -11.90 -23.09 -7.35
C LYS A 133 -12.95 -22.56 -6.37
N GLU A 134 -12.51 -21.75 -5.40
CA GLU A 134 -13.37 -21.13 -4.40
C GLU A 134 -12.96 -19.66 -4.22
N ILE A 135 -13.86 -18.73 -4.51
CA ILE A 135 -13.57 -17.30 -4.33
C ILE A 135 -13.64 -16.90 -2.86
N ASN A 136 -12.65 -16.15 -2.42
CA ASN A 136 -12.69 -15.37 -1.19
C ASN A 136 -13.60 -14.15 -1.41
N PRO A 137 -14.71 -13.98 -0.67
CA PRO A 137 -15.66 -12.89 -0.89
C PRO A 137 -15.06 -11.48 -0.83
N ARG A 138 -13.93 -11.31 -0.12
CA ARG A 138 -13.19 -10.04 -0.06
C ARG A 138 -12.59 -9.65 -1.43
N ASP A 139 -12.14 -10.63 -2.18
CA ASP A 139 -11.50 -10.43 -3.49
C ASP A 139 -12.58 -10.20 -4.56
N GLU A 140 -13.77 -10.82 -4.39
CA GLU A 140 -14.97 -10.52 -5.18
C GLU A 140 -15.47 -9.08 -4.92
N ASP A 141 -15.61 -8.66 -3.66
CA ASP A 141 -15.96 -7.28 -3.27
C ASP A 141 -14.97 -6.27 -3.88
N LEU A 142 -13.66 -6.58 -3.90
CA LEU A 142 -12.64 -5.72 -4.52
C LEU A 142 -12.82 -5.59 -6.04
N LEU A 143 -13.04 -6.70 -6.75
CA LEU A 143 -13.26 -6.66 -8.20
C LEU A 143 -14.60 -6.02 -8.58
N GLU A 144 -15.65 -6.21 -7.77
CA GLU A 144 -16.89 -5.44 -7.87
C GLU A 144 -16.66 -3.94 -7.66
N ASN A 145 -15.75 -3.53 -6.76
CA ASN A 145 -15.43 -2.11 -6.58
C ASN A 145 -14.86 -1.50 -7.87
N TYR A 146 -13.87 -2.14 -8.49
CA TYR A 146 -13.28 -1.67 -9.76
C TYR A 146 -14.35 -1.57 -10.86
N GLN A 147 -15.17 -2.62 -11.03
CA GLN A 147 -16.24 -2.65 -12.02
C GLN A 147 -17.32 -1.58 -11.79
N ARG A 148 -17.49 -1.07 -10.56
CA ARG A 148 -18.41 0.04 -10.24
C ARG A 148 -17.85 1.43 -10.56
N TYR A 149 -16.54 1.58 -10.79
CA TYR A 149 -15.93 2.85 -11.19
C TYR A 149 -15.83 3.04 -12.70
N ASN A 150 -15.71 1.96 -13.50
CA ASN A 150 -15.70 2.05 -14.96
C ASN A 150 -16.28 0.79 -15.64
N ASP A 151 -17.22 0.99 -16.57
CA ASP A 151 -17.85 -0.07 -17.36
C ASP A 151 -16.88 -0.81 -18.31
N ASN A 152 -15.70 -0.27 -18.61
CA ASN A 152 -14.64 -0.96 -19.35
C ASN A 152 -13.92 -2.03 -18.52
N PHE A 153 -13.90 -1.92 -17.19
CA PHE A 153 -13.32 -2.94 -16.31
C PHE A 153 -14.28 -4.11 -16.16
N LYS A 154 -13.79 -5.34 -16.31
CA LYS A 154 -14.54 -6.59 -16.13
C LYS A 154 -13.71 -7.61 -15.37
N PHE A 155 -14.36 -8.62 -14.79
CA PHE A 155 -13.67 -9.79 -14.26
C PHE A 155 -14.40 -11.09 -14.59
N GLU A 156 -13.66 -12.20 -14.64
CA GLU A 156 -14.19 -13.56 -14.75
C GLU A 156 -13.49 -14.47 -13.73
N LEU A 157 -14.28 -15.36 -13.13
CA LEU A 157 -13.81 -16.35 -12.15
C LEU A 157 -13.70 -17.68 -12.87
N VAL A 158 -12.48 -18.20 -12.99
CA VAL A 158 -12.17 -19.33 -13.87
C VAL A 158 -11.74 -20.52 -13.04
N ASP A 159 -12.60 -21.54 -12.97
CA ASP A 159 -12.21 -22.81 -12.35
C ASP A 159 -11.25 -23.56 -13.31
N PRO A 160 -9.97 -23.77 -12.93
CA PRO A 160 -8.99 -24.34 -13.85
C PRO A 160 -9.27 -25.82 -14.22
N ASP A 161 -9.97 -26.57 -13.36
CA ASP A 161 -10.36 -27.95 -13.65
C ASP A 161 -11.48 -28.00 -14.70
N LYS A 162 -12.32 -26.95 -14.77
CA LYS A 162 -13.46 -26.86 -15.71
C LYS A 162 -13.11 -26.14 -17.01
N GLN A 163 -12.26 -25.12 -16.96
CA GLN A 163 -11.96 -24.21 -18.08
C GLN A 163 -10.52 -24.35 -18.59
N VAL A 164 -10.03 -25.59 -18.71
CA VAL A 164 -8.68 -25.99 -19.15
C VAL A 164 -8.18 -25.21 -20.39
N ALA A 165 -9.05 -24.85 -21.32
CA ALA A 165 -8.68 -24.07 -22.50
C ALA A 165 -8.20 -22.64 -22.17
N LEU A 166 -8.81 -21.96 -21.19
CA LEU A 166 -8.33 -20.66 -20.69
C LEU A 166 -7.04 -20.85 -19.89
N THR A 167 -6.97 -21.88 -19.04
CA THR A 167 -5.78 -22.24 -18.26
C THR A 167 -4.55 -22.41 -19.17
N GLN A 168 -4.72 -23.07 -20.33
CA GLN A 168 -3.68 -23.20 -21.35
C GLN A 168 -3.41 -21.89 -22.11
N GLN A 169 -4.42 -21.09 -22.44
CA GLN A 169 -4.26 -19.81 -23.15
C GLN A 169 -3.50 -18.76 -22.33
N PHE A 170 -3.60 -18.79 -21.00
CA PHE A 170 -2.88 -17.89 -20.09
C PHE A 170 -1.59 -18.51 -19.52
N ASN A 171 -1.30 -19.79 -19.81
CA ASN A 171 -0.16 -20.54 -19.25
C ASN A 171 -0.10 -20.49 -17.72
N VAL A 172 -1.27 -20.67 -17.09
CA VAL A 172 -1.48 -20.66 -15.63
C VAL A 172 -0.64 -21.76 -14.97
N GLN A 173 0.04 -21.44 -13.87
CA GLN A 173 0.98 -22.37 -13.21
C GLN A 173 0.51 -22.78 -11.82
N SER A 174 -0.22 -21.92 -11.11
CA SER A 174 -0.70 -22.14 -9.75
C SER A 174 -2.21 -21.91 -9.61
N LEU A 175 -2.79 -22.46 -8.54
CA LEU A 175 -4.14 -22.07 -8.13
C LEU A 175 -4.09 -20.68 -7.49
N GLY A 176 -5.10 -19.86 -7.76
CA GLY A 176 -5.14 -18.48 -7.32
C GLY A 176 -4.27 -17.54 -8.15
N ASP A 177 -3.73 -17.94 -9.31
CA ASP A 177 -3.12 -17.00 -10.25
C ASP A 177 -4.17 -15.99 -10.74
N VAL A 178 -3.84 -14.70 -10.68
CA VAL A 178 -4.68 -13.60 -11.15
C VAL A 178 -4.02 -12.95 -12.36
N TYR A 179 -4.68 -13.02 -13.50
CA TYR A 179 -4.19 -12.44 -14.76
C TYR A 179 -4.99 -11.20 -15.17
N LEU A 180 -4.31 -10.26 -15.80
CA LEU A 180 -4.87 -9.08 -16.44
C LEU A 180 -4.75 -9.21 -17.97
N GLU A 181 -5.85 -8.97 -18.66
CA GLU A 181 -5.95 -8.93 -20.13
C GLU A 181 -6.34 -7.51 -20.57
N TYR A 182 -5.51 -6.90 -21.43
CA TYR A 182 -5.70 -5.56 -21.99
C TYR A 182 -5.38 -5.61 -23.48
N GLU A 183 -6.40 -5.47 -24.33
CA GLU A 183 -6.28 -5.78 -25.77
C GLU A 183 -5.66 -7.19 -25.98
N ASP A 184 -4.51 -7.27 -26.68
CA ASP A 184 -3.75 -8.52 -26.86
C ASP A 184 -2.69 -8.76 -25.77
N LYS A 185 -2.44 -7.78 -24.88
CA LYS A 185 -1.44 -7.88 -23.80
C LYS A 185 -2.01 -8.70 -22.63
N LYS A 186 -1.16 -9.53 -22.03
CA LYS A 186 -1.48 -10.36 -20.86
C LYS A 186 -0.38 -10.29 -19.81
N GLN A 187 -0.75 -10.11 -18.55
CA GLN A 187 0.18 -9.97 -17.42
C GLN A 187 -0.33 -10.79 -16.22
N LEU A 188 0.55 -11.50 -15.54
CA LEU A 188 0.27 -12.06 -14.20
C LEU A 188 0.36 -10.91 -13.18
N VAL A 189 -0.66 -10.77 -12.34
CA VAL A 189 -0.77 -9.71 -11.32
C VAL A 189 -0.26 -10.22 -9.97
N GLN A 190 -0.80 -11.35 -9.52
CA GLN A 190 -0.56 -11.92 -8.18
C GLN A 190 -0.88 -13.42 -8.21
N THR A 191 -0.19 -14.23 -7.39
CA THR A 191 -0.58 -15.63 -7.11
C THR A 191 -1.10 -15.73 -5.68
N LEU A 192 -2.43 -15.76 -5.54
CA LEU A 192 -3.14 -15.68 -4.25
C LEU A 192 -2.86 -16.87 -3.33
N ILE A 193 -2.42 -18.03 -3.84
CA ILE A 193 -2.15 -19.23 -3.04
C ILE A 193 -0.69 -19.65 -3.20
N SER A 194 0.16 -19.17 -2.29
CA SER A 194 1.60 -19.46 -2.27
C SER A 194 1.96 -20.28 -1.02
N PHE A 195 2.72 -21.37 -1.20
CA PHE A 195 3.16 -22.26 -0.10
C PHE A 195 2.02 -22.81 0.82
N ASN A 196 0.81 -22.95 0.28
CA ASN A 196 -0.45 -23.29 1.00
C ASN A 196 -0.98 -22.20 1.94
N GLN A 197 -0.44 -20.98 1.87
CA GLN A 197 -1.02 -19.78 2.49
C GLN A 197 -1.85 -19.04 1.42
N ARG A 198 -3.02 -18.52 1.80
CA ARG A 198 -3.87 -17.71 0.92
C ARG A 198 -3.75 -16.24 1.32
N GLU A 199 -3.18 -15.44 0.44
CA GLU A 199 -3.20 -13.98 0.54
C GLU A 199 -4.46 -13.41 -0.17
N PRO A 200 -4.97 -12.26 0.29
CA PRO A 200 -6.05 -11.55 -0.40
C PRO A 200 -5.53 -10.82 -1.65
N LEU A 201 -6.45 -10.51 -2.56
CA LEU A 201 -6.13 -9.75 -3.78
C LEU A 201 -5.68 -8.32 -3.40
N SER A 202 -4.48 -7.95 -3.86
CA SER A 202 -3.87 -6.66 -3.58
C SER A 202 -4.44 -5.56 -4.48
N GLU A 203 -5.03 -4.52 -3.88
CA GLU A 203 -5.45 -3.32 -4.62
C GLU A 203 -4.25 -2.66 -5.31
N ILE A 204 -3.06 -2.72 -4.71
CA ILE A 204 -1.85 -2.07 -5.22
C ILE A 204 -1.35 -2.80 -6.47
N GLU A 205 -1.17 -4.12 -6.39
CA GLU A 205 -0.62 -4.92 -7.49
C GLU A 205 -1.57 -4.89 -8.69
N LEU A 206 -2.89 -4.97 -8.45
CA LEU A 206 -3.89 -4.84 -9.51
C LEU A 206 -3.89 -3.43 -10.13
N THR A 207 -3.81 -2.36 -9.34
CA THR A 207 -3.75 -0.99 -9.87
C THR A 207 -2.46 -0.75 -10.66
N ASN A 208 -1.32 -1.20 -10.15
CA ASN A 208 -0.02 -1.07 -10.81
C ASN A 208 0.01 -1.88 -12.12
N ALA A 209 -0.52 -3.10 -12.14
CA ALA A 209 -0.65 -3.88 -13.37
C ALA A 209 -1.53 -3.18 -14.40
N ILE A 210 -2.66 -2.60 -13.99
CA ILE A 210 -3.53 -1.81 -14.88
C ILE A 210 -2.84 -0.55 -15.40
N ALA A 211 -2.09 0.16 -14.56
CA ALA A 211 -1.31 1.33 -15.00
C ALA A 211 -0.15 0.93 -15.93
N THR A 212 0.47 -0.23 -15.73
CA THR A 212 1.64 -0.70 -16.50
C THR A 212 1.24 -1.29 -17.85
N ILE A 213 0.23 -2.17 -17.90
CA ILE A 213 -0.18 -2.85 -19.14
C ILE A 213 -0.73 -1.87 -20.20
N GLN A 214 -1.24 -0.72 -19.76
CA GLN A 214 -1.65 0.39 -20.61
C GLN A 214 -0.49 1.05 -21.35
N LYS A 215 0.74 0.99 -20.83
CA LYS A 215 1.92 1.58 -21.45
C LYS A 215 2.43 0.71 -22.60
N ASP A 216 2.93 1.35 -23.65
CA ASP A 216 3.56 0.67 -24.80
C ASP A 216 5.08 0.51 -24.63
N TYR A 217 5.64 1.01 -23.53
CA TYR A 217 6.99 0.71 -23.06
C TYR A 217 6.99 0.45 -21.55
N ILE A 218 7.89 -0.42 -21.10
CA ILE A 218 8.21 -0.62 -19.69
C ILE A 218 9.49 0.18 -19.44
N PRO A 219 9.54 1.13 -18.48
CA PRO A 219 10.75 1.91 -18.25
C PRO A 219 11.85 1.03 -17.63
N LYS A 220 13.07 1.16 -18.15
CA LYS A 220 14.22 0.33 -17.77
C LYS A 220 15.17 1.09 -16.87
N ILE A 221 15.58 0.41 -15.82
CA ILE A 221 16.47 0.93 -14.79
C ILE A 221 17.70 0.03 -14.75
N TYR A 222 18.86 0.62 -15.03
CA TYR A 222 20.14 -0.09 -15.04
C TYR A 222 20.91 0.22 -13.76
N VAL A 223 21.32 -0.82 -13.04
CA VAL A 223 22.15 -0.69 -11.83
C VAL A 223 23.59 -1.05 -12.19
N LEU A 224 24.50 -0.10 -12.00
CA LEU A 224 25.92 -0.26 -12.35
C LEU A 224 26.55 -1.40 -11.54
N GLN A 225 27.36 -2.23 -12.18
CA GLN A 225 28.15 -3.31 -11.59
C GLN A 225 29.54 -3.34 -12.22
N GLY A 226 30.58 -3.39 -11.39
CA GLY A 226 31.97 -3.55 -11.82
C GLY A 226 32.99 -3.08 -10.79
N HIS A 227 32.59 -2.16 -9.91
CA HIS A 227 33.46 -1.47 -8.95
C HIS A 227 33.18 -1.82 -7.48
N GLY A 228 32.23 -2.70 -7.22
CA GLY A 228 31.89 -3.24 -5.88
C GLY A 228 30.53 -2.77 -5.34
N GLU A 229 29.70 -2.25 -6.24
CA GLU A 229 28.33 -1.83 -5.99
C GLU A 229 27.47 -2.95 -5.40
N TYR A 230 26.37 -2.60 -4.74
CA TYR A 230 25.43 -3.60 -4.26
C TYR A 230 24.80 -4.41 -5.41
N SER A 231 24.72 -5.73 -5.24
CA SER A 231 24.05 -6.63 -6.17
C SER A 231 22.52 -6.53 -6.07
N LEU A 232 21.83 -6.83 -7.18
CA LEU A 232 20.40 -7.07 -7.23
C LEU A 232 20.01 -8.44 -6.63
N GLU A 233 20.95 -9.39 -6.56
CA GLU A 233 20.73 -10.70 -5.93
C GLU A 233 20.93 -10.64 -4.41
N ALA A 234 20.20 -11.48 -3.67
CA ALA A 234 20.20 -11.46 -2.21
C ALA A 234 21.54 -11.96 -1.61
N ASN A 235 22.41 -11.02 -1.22
CA ASN A 235 23.71 -11.27 -0.59
C ASN A 235 23.67 -10.93 0.93
N PRO A 236 24.18 -11.81 1.83
CA PRO A 236 24.41 -11.51 3.25
C PRO A 236 25.24 -10.24 3.54
N GLU A 237 26.11 -9.81 2.63
CA GLU A 237 26.94 -8.59 2.78
C GLU A 237 26.17 -7.28 2.50
N GLY A 238 24.91 -7.39 2.08
CA GLY A 238 24.08 -6.28 1.62
C GLY A 238 23.74 -6.40 0.14
N SER A 239 22.50 -6.05 -0.21
CA SER A 239 21.98 -6.11 -1.58
C SER A 239 20.76 -5.22 -1.73
N LEU A 240 20.43 -4.88 -2.97
CA LEU A 240 19.23 -4.13 -3.39
C LEU A 240 18.08 -5.05 -3.80
N SER A 241 18.12 -6.33 -3.44
CA SER A 241 17.17 -7.34 -3.93
C SER A 241 15.70 -7.08 -3.56
N GLU A 242 15.47 -6.39 -2.45
CA GLU A 242 14.14 -5.94 -2.04
C GLU A 242 13.72 -4.66 -2.79
N ALA A 243 14.65 -3.72 -2.96
CA ALA A 243 14.45 -2.52 -3.76
C ALA A 243 14.13 -2.83 -5.23
N SER A 244 14.79 -3.83 -5.83
CA SER A 244 14.51 -4.34 -7.18
C SER A 244 13.07 -4.83 -7.29
N LYS A 245 12.65 -5.76 -6.42
CA LYS A 245 11.27 -6.29 -6.37
C LYS A 245 10.22 -5.20 -6.15
N SER A 246 10.53 -4.19 -5.33
CA SER A 246 9.65 -3.05 -5.08
C SER A 246 9.55 -2.08 -6.27
N LEU A 247 10.52 -2.08 -7.19
CA LEU A 247 10.42 -1.39 -8.47
C LEU A 247 9.73 -2.25 -9.54
N GLU A 248 10.01 -3.56 -9.58
CA GLU A 248 9.35 -4.53 -10.47
C GLU A 248 7.83 -4.53 -10.24
N SER A 249 7.39 -4.56 -8.97
CA SER A 249 5.97 -4.43 -8.57
C SER A 249 5.36 -3.03 -8.81
N LYS A 250 6.17 -2.02 -9.10
CA LYS A 250 5.75 -0.68 -9.58
C LYS A 250 5.77 -0.56 -11.12
N GLY A 251 6.11 -1.63 -11.84
CA GLY A 251 6.05 -1.67 -13.31
C GLY A 251 7.34 -1.26 -14.04
N TYR A 252 8.51 -1.40 -13.40
CA TYR A 252 9.82 -1.16 -14.02
C TYR A 252 10.55 -2.46 -14.37
N GLU A 253 11.40 -2.43 -15.40
CA GLU A 253 12.32 -3.54 -15.74
C GLU A 253 13.72 -3.22 -15.22
N ILE A 254 14.21 -4.01 -14.25
CA ILE A 254 15.52 -3.77 -13.59
C ILE A 254 16.58 -4.67 -14.22
N LYS A 255 17.76 -4.09 -14.51
CA LYS A 255 18.91 -4.79 -15.11
C LYS A 255 20.20 -4.39 -14.43
N THR A 256 21.19 -5.28 -14.48
CA THR A 256 22.58 -4.91 -14.23
C THR A 256 23.19 -4.23 -15.46
N LEU A 257 24.18 -3.36 -15.25
CA LEU A 257 24.95 -2.70 -16.29
C LEU A 257 26.45 -2.75 -15.95
N ASN A 258 27.24 -3.36 -16.82
CA ASN A 258 28.67 -3.16 -16.88
C ASN A 258 28.96 -2.38 -18.16
N ILE A 259 29.41 -1.12 -18.05
CA ILE A 259 29.55 -0.20 -19.19
C ILE A 259 30.60 -0.74 -20.18
N VAL A 260 31.68 -1.36 -19.68
CA VAL A 260 32.75 -1.91 -20.52
C VAL A 260 32.30 -3.18 -21.26
N GLU A 261 31.58 -4.08 -20.59
CA GLU A 261 31.08 -5.32 -21.20
C GLU A 261 29.93 -5.08 -22.19
N ASN A 262 29.07 -4.09 -21.92
CA ASN A 262 28.01 -3.69 -22.84
C ASN A 262 28.52 -2.81 -24.00
N GLY A 263 29.75 -2.30 -23.92
CA GLY A 263 30.32 -1.38 -24.91
C GLY A 263 29.76 0.04 -24.87
N GLY A 264 29.13 0.43 -23.75
CA GLY A 264 28.45 1.71 -23.56
C GLY A 264 27.27 1.62 -22.59
N ILE A 265 26.51 2.72 -22.53
CA ILE A 265 25.20 2.78 -21.86
C ILE A 265 24.12 2.45 -22.91
N PRO A 266 23.17 1.54 -22.63
CA PRO A 266 22.10 1.22 -23.58
C PRO A 266 21.16 2.41 -23.88
N ASP A 267 20.81 2.60 -25.15
CA ASP A 267 19.84 3.62 -25.61
C ASP A 267 18.45 3.51 -24.96
N ASP A 268 18.12 2.35 -24.38
CA ASP A 268 16.85 2.09 -23.70
C ASP A 268 16.88 2.33 -22.19
N ALA A 269 17.97 2.88 -21.64
CA ALA A 269 18.08 3.25 -20.23
C ALA A 269 17.30 4.52 -19.89
N ASN A 270 16.32 4.44 -18.99
CA ASN A 270 15.60 5.61 -18.48
C ASN A 270 16.29 6.21 -17.24
N VAL A 271 16.84 5.35 -16.38
CA VAL A 271 17.58 5.71 -15.16
C VAL A 271 18.78 4.78 -14.99
N ILE A 272 19.94 5.32 -14.60
CA ILE A 272 21.07 4.53 -14.10
C ILE A 272 21.23 4.76 -12.59
N ILE A 273 21.35 3.68 -11.82
CA ILE A 273 21.63 3.70 -10.38
C ILE A 273 23.08 3.29 -10.15
N ILE A 274 23.84 4.13 -9.44
CA ILE A 274 25.20 3.84 -8.99
C ILE A 274 25.16 3.73 -7.46
N ALA A 275 25.17 2.49 -6.96
CA ALA A 275 24.91 2.17 -5.56
C ALA A 275 26.20 1.77 -4.82
N SER A 276 26.93 2.77 -4.35
CA SER A 276 28.17 2.68 -3.59
C SER A 276 29.24 1.74 -4.18
N PRO A 277 29.79 2.11 -5.36
CA PRO A 277 31.04 1.51 -5.85
C PRO A 277 32.13 1.63 -4.79
N LYS A 278 32.93 0.58 -4.62
CA LYS A 278 34.00 0.50 -3.60
C LYS A 278 35.39 0.79 -4.18
N ARG A 279 35.44 1.19 -5.46
CA ARG A 279 36.62 1.53 -6.25
C ARG A 279 36.26 2.65 -7.24
N GLU A 280 37.29 3.33 -7.72
CA GLU A 280 37.21 4.33 -8.78
C GLU A 280 36.73 3.71 -10.10
N LEU A 281 35.75 4.37 -10.76
CA LEU A 281 35.32 4.03 -12.12
C LEU A 281 36.41 4.41 -13.13
N PHE A 282 36.46 3.75 -14.29
CA PHE A 282 37.41 4.14 -15.34
C PHE A 282 37.00 5.45 -16.04
N ASP A 283 37.97 6.27 -16.45
CA ASP A 283 37.75 7.56 -17.17
C ASP A 283 36.69 7.47 -18.29
N GLN A 284 36.68 6.36 -19.02
CA GLN A 284 35.78 6.10 -20.15
C GLN A 284 34.33 5.87 -19.69
N GLU A 285 34.13 5.24 -18.53
CA GLU A 285 32.80 5.03 -17.94
C GLU A 285 32.24 6.33 -17.38
N VAL A 286 33.09 7.14 -16.71
CA VAL A 286 32.73 8.48 -16.23
C VAL A 286 32.38 9.39 -17.42
N THR A 287 33.14 9.32 -18.52
CA THR A 287 32.84 10.04 -19.76
C THR A 287 31.49 9.62 -20.35
N ALA A 288 31.21 8.32 -20.46
CA ALA A 288 29.93 7.81 -20.95
C ALA A 288 28.74 8.27 -20.07
N LEU A 289 28.90 8.27 -18.74
CA LEU A 289 27.90 8.78 -17.80
C LEU A 289 27.68 10.30 -17.99
N GLN A 290 28.74 11.08 -18.24
CA GLN A 290 28.62 12.51 -18.56
C GLN A 290 27.87 12.74 -19.88
N GLU A 291 28.15 11.94 -20.92
CA GLU A 291 27.49 12.04 -22.23
C GLU A 291 26.00 11.68 -22.17
N TYR A 292 25.66 10.52 -21.59
CA TYR A 292 24.27 10.10 -21.31
C TYR A 292 23.51 11.18 -20.53
N SER A 293 24.13 11.74 -19.47
CA SER A 293 23.53 12.82 -18.68
C SER A 293 23.37 14.13 -19.48
N LYS A 294 24.27 14.44 -20.41
CA LYS A 294 24.17 15.61 -21.30
C LYS A 294 23.10 15.45 -22.39
N GLN A 295 22.73 14.22 -22.73
CA GLN A 295 21.68 13.89 -23.70
C GLN A 295 20.26 13.83 -23.11
N GLY A 296 20.10 13.95 -21.78
CA GLY A 296 18.80 13.85 -21.09
C GLY A 296 18.68 12.66 -20.13
N GLY A 297 19.66 11.76 -20.13
CA GLY A 297 19.68 10.58 -19.26
C GLY A 297 19.65 10.92 -17.78
N ASN A 298 18.96 10.09 -16.98
CA ASN A 298 18.69 10.34 -15.56
C ASN A 298 19.54 9.42 -14.65
N LEU A 299 19.96 9.94 -13.50
CA LEU A 299 20.95 9.30 -12.61
C LEU A 299 20.51 9.29 -11.14
N LEU A 300 20.73 8.17 -10.44
CA LEU A 300 20.66 8.05 -8.98
C LEU A 300 22.04 7.65 -8.44
N LEU A 301 22.67 8.51 -7.64
CA LEU A 301 23.99 8.27 -7.06
C LEU A 301 23.87 8.11 -5.53
N LEU A 302 24.19 6.91 -5.03
CA LEU A 302 24.17 6.61 -3.59
C LEU A 302 25.63 6.41 -3.13
N LEU A 303 26.21 7.40 -2.43
CA LEU A 303 27.65 7.55 -2.29
C LEU A 303 28.10 7.61 -0.82
N ASP A 304 28.51 6.47 -0.26
CA ASP A 304 29.00 6.35 1.13
C ASP A 304 30.30 7.16 1.35
N PRO A 305 30.62 7.59 2.59
CA PRO A 305 31.89 8.24 2.98
C PRO A 305 33.14 7.36 2.75
N ASN A 306 34.31 7.98 2.85
CA ASN A 306 35.66 7.35 2.80
C ASN A 306 36.02 6.55 1.53
N ILE A 307 35.22 6.65 0.48
CA ILE A 307 35.50 6.10 -0.85
C ILE A 307 35.47 7.23 -1.88
N ASP A 308 36.43 7.24 -2.80
CA ASP A 308 36.37 8.07 -4.01
C ASP A 308 35.95 7.18 -5.21
N PRO A 309 34.81 7.46 -5.85
CA PRO A 309 34.33 6.69 -6.99
C PRO A 309 34.84 7.22 -8.35
N GLY A 310 35.63 8.31 -8.39
CA GLY A 310 36.06 8.94 -9.65
C GLY A 310 34.96 9.75 -10.36
N LEU A 311 33.77 9.87 -9.77
CA LEU A 311 32.62 10.62 -10.30
C LEU A 311 32.79 12.15 -10.21
N ASP A 312 33.92 12.62 -9.68
CA ASP A 312 34.26 14.03 -9.49
C ASP A 312 34.08 14.91 -10.75
N PRO A 313 34.32 14.44 -12.00
CA PRO A 313 34.00 15.20 -13.22
C PRO A 313 32.49 15.38 -13.47
N ILE A 314 31.68 14.34 -13.30
CA ILE A 314 30.22 14.42 -13.53
C ILE A 314 29.53 15.20 -12.41
N LEU A 315 29.98 15.05 -11.15
CA LEU A 315 29.42 15.81 -10.03
C LEU A 315 29.62 17.33 -10.22
N LYS A 316 30.76 17.75 -10.76
CA LYS A 316 31.04 19.16 -11.10
C LYS A 316 30.18 19.70 -12.23
N ASP A 317 29.89 18.91 -13.27
CA ASP A 317 28.92 19.24 -14.33
C ASP A 317 27.48 19.46 -13.81
N TRP A 318 27.23 19.08 -12.56
CA TRP A 318 25.96 19.20 -11.84
C TRP A 318 26.03 20.14 -10.62
N GLY A 319 27.18 20.72 -10.31
CA GLY A 319 27.36 21.57 -9.13
C GLY A 319 27.39 20.83 -7.79
N ILE A 320 27.56 19.51 -7.79
CA ILE A 320 27.67 18.72 -6.55
C ILE A 320 29.12 18.64 -6.07
N LYS A 321 29.31 18.85 -4.78
CA LYS A 321 30.55 18.57 -4.05
C LYS A 321 30.25 17.60 -2.91
N LEU A 322 31.00 16.51 -2.83
CA LEU A 322 30.95 15.61 -1.68
C LEU A 322 31.87 16.14 -0.58
N ASP A 323 31.48 15.95 0.69
CA ASP A 323 32.43 15.97 1.80
C ASP A 323 32.74 14.51 2.21
N ASN A 324 33.89 14.23 2.81
CA ASN A 324 34.32 12.89 3.24
C ASN A 324 33.99 12.60 4.71
N ARG A 325 33.61 13.62 5.50
CA ARG A 325 33.14 13.50 6.90
C ARG A 325 32.00 12.50 7.05
N ILE A 326 31.86 11.96 8.26
CA ILE A 326 30.69 11.14 8.64
C ILE A 326 29.75 11.98 9.50
N VAL A 327 28.44 11.85 9.27
CA VAL A 327 27.42 12.60 9.97
C VAL A 327 27.06 11.92 11.30
N ILE A 328 27.10 12.69 12.38
CA ILE A 328 26.90 12.24 13.76
C ILE A 328 25.65 12.90 14.36
N ASP A 329 24.83 12.09 15.05
CA ASP A 329 23.67 12.53 15.82
C ASP A 329 24.05 12.96 17.25
N GLY A 330 24.22 14.27 17.45
CA GLY A 330 24.40 14.89 18.76
C GLY A 330 23.12 15.04 19.60
N SER A 331 21.94 14.72 19.06
CA SER A 331 20.71 14.66 19.89
C SER A 331 20.67 13.41 20.77
N GLY A 332 21.44 12.37 20.42
CA GLY A 332 21.48 11.09 21.10
C GLY A 332 20.24 10.20 20.84
N ALA A 333 19.31 10.62 19.98
CA ALA A 333 18.12 9.82 19.66
C ALA A 333 18.47 8.54 18.90
N GLY A 334 19.52 8.54 18.06
CA GLY A 334 20.10 7.35 17.44
C GLY A 334 20.53 6.28 18.46
N ASN A 335 21.03 6.71 19.63
CA ASN A 335 21.35 5.81 20.74
C ASN A 335 20.07 5.28 21.44
N ILE A 336 19.02 6.09 21.57
CA ILE A 336 17.73 5.68 22.15
C ILE A 336 17.05 4.59 21.33
N VAL A 337 17.19 4.61 19.99
CA VAL A 337 16.67 3.57 19.09
C VAL A 337 17.67 2.43 18.81
N GLY A 338 18.86 2.46 19.42
CA GLY A 338 19.87 1.40 19.29
C GLY A 338 20.64 1.39 17.96
N LEU A 339 20.57 2.47 17.18
CA LEU A 339 21.27 2.63 15.88
C LEU A 339 22.63 3.35 16.01
N GLY A 340 22.99 3.80 17.21
CA GLY A 340 24.25 4.49 17.50
C GLY A 340 24.25 5.96 17.08
N PRO A 341 25.36 6.69 17.37
CA PRO A 341 25.48 8.12 17.01
C PRO A 341 25.81 8.32 15.52
N THR A 342 26.34 7.30 14.83
CA THR A 342 26.67 7.32 13.39
C THR A 342 25.47 7.09 12.47
N THR A 343 24.25 7.05 13.02
CA THR A 343 22.99 6.93 12.26
C THR A 343 22.16 8.21 12.40
N PRO A 344 22.38 9.23 11.55
CA PRO A 344 21.45 10.35 11.44
C PRO A 344 20.05 9.85 11.05
N PHE A 345 19.06 10.35 11.76
CA PHE A 345 17.65 10.17 11.47
C PHE A 345 17.07 11.48 10.93
N ILE A 346 16.47 11.45 9.74
CA ILE A 346 15.94 12.64 9.09
C ILE A 346 14.45 12.79 9.40
N THR A 347 14.08 14.00 9.82
CA THR A 347 12.71 14.44 10.11
C THR A 347 12.34 15.73 9.38
N ASN A 348 13.35 16.44 8.86
CA ASN A 348 13.22 17.65 8.06
C ASN A 348 13.48 17.31 6.59
N TYR A 349 12.46 17.48 5.75
CA TYR A 349 12.51 17.16 4.33
C TYR A 349 12.26 18.42 3.51
N GLY A 350 12.99 18.57 2.40
CA GLY A 350 12.75 19.67 1.47
C GLY A 350 11.43 19.49 0.70
N ASN A 351 10.94 20.61 0.16
CA ASN A 351 9.68 20.65 -0.60
C ASN A 351 9.91 20.18 -2.05
N HIS A 352 9.78 18.87 -2.29
CA HIS A 352 10.03 18.23 -3.58
C HIS A 352 9.09 17.01 -3.76
N PRO A 353 8.69 16.63 -5.00
CA PRO A 353 7.79 15.49 -5.22
C PRO A 353 8.30 14.13 -4.74
N ILE A 354 9.61 14.00 -4.46
CA ILE A 354 10.19 12.80 -3.82
C ILE A 354 9.74 12.70 -2.35
N THR A 355 9.58 13.84 -1.68
CA THR A 355 9.52 14.00 -0.22
C THR A 355 8.23 14.65 0.30
N GLU A 356 7.34 15.13 -0.57
CA GLU A 356 6.13 15.88 -0.20
C GLU A 356 5.18 15.13 0.75
N GLU A 357 5.10 13.79 0.64
CA GLU A 357 4.28 12.97 1.54
C GLU A 357 4.91 12.74 2.93
N PHE A 358 6.19 13.07 3.16
CA PHE A 358 6.98 12.58 4.31
C PHE A 358 6.75 13.34 5.63
N THR A 359 5.69 14.15 5.70
CA THR A 359 5.35 14.95 6.88
C THR A 359 5.15 14.09 8.14
N ASN A 360 5.75 14.51 9.26
CA ASN A 360 5.74 13.81 10.56
C ASN A 360 6.33 12.38 10.57
N SER A 361 7.15 12.02 9.58
CA SER A 361 7.72 10.68 9.42
C SER A 361 9.25 10.70 9.43
N ILE A 362 9.92 9.55 9.51
CA ILE A 362 11.38 9.46 9.72
C ILE A 362 12.08 8.55 8.71
N SER A 363 13.37 8.77 8.46
CA SER A 363 14.27 7.90 7.67
C SER A 363 15.67 7.85 8.30
N PHE A 364 16.46 6.82 8.02
CA PHE A 364 17.74 6.52 8.68
C PHE A 364 18.87 6.26 7.68
N TYR A 365 20.03 6.92 7.86
CA TYR A 365 21.18 6.85 6.93
C TYR A 365 22.50 6.54 7.66
N PRO A 366 22.73 5.29 8.12
CA PRO A 366 23.94 4.93 8.87
C PRO A 366 25.22 5.14 8.05
N LEU A 367 26.16 5.89 8.61
CA LEU A 367 27.38 6.34 7.94
C LEU A 367 27.07 7.18 6.69
N SER A 368 26.25 8.23 6.82
CA SER A 368 26.08 9.23 5.75
C SER A 368 27.23 10.22 5.71
N ARG A 369 27.59 10.69 4.51
CA ARG A 369 28.33 11.94 4.29
C ARG A 369 27.38 13.12 4.02
N PRO A 370 27.82 14.38 4.19
CA PRO A 370 27.14 15.56 3.63
C PRO A 370 27.27 15.64 2.10
N VAL A 371 26.32 16.34 1.45
CA VAL A 371 26.32 16.63 0.01
C VAL A 371 26.10 18.13 -0.21
N ASP A 372 27.16 18.85 -0.59
CA ASP A 372 27.08 20.28 -0.91
C ASP A 372 26.54 20.50 -2.33
N THR A 373 25.73 21.54 -2.52
CA THR A 373 25.30 22.05 -3.83
C THR A 373 25.89 23.43 -4.10
N ILE A 374 26.37 23.64 -5.32
CA ILE A 374 26.99 24.85 -5.85
C ILE A 374 26.16 25.31 -7.06
N GLU A 375 25.92 26.61 -7.20
CA GLU A 375 25.18 27.15 -8.35
C GLU A 375 25.93 26.89 -9.68
N VAL A 376 25.25 26.23 -10.62
CA VAL A 376 25.73 25.95 -11.99
C VAL A 376 24.67 26.38 -13.00
N GLU A 377 25.09 26.95 -14.12
CA GLU A 377 24.17 27.49 -15.12
C GLU A 377 23.26 26.39 -15.70
N ASN A 378 21.94 26.68 -15.80
CA ASN A 378 20.89 25.77 -16.27
C ASN A 378 20.67 24.52 -15.40
N VAL A 379 21.27 24.44 -14.20
CA VAL A 379 21.00 23.42 -13.17
C VAL A 379 20.20 24.03 -12.02
N GLN A 380 19.12 23.37 -11.59
CA GLN A 380 18.35 23.74 -10.41
C GLN A 380 18.40 22.60 -9.39
N GLY A 381 19.07 22.83 -8.26
CA GLY A 381 19.08 21.91 -7.12
C GLY A 381 17.92 22.13 -6.15
N THR A 382 17.58 21.11 -5.38
CA THR A 382 16.61 21.14 -4.28
C THR A 382 16.99 20.09 -3.24
N SER A 383 17.18 20.53 -2.00
CA SER A 383 17.40 19.69 -0.83
C SER A 383 16.27 18.67 -0.65
N LEU A 384 16.61 17.42 -0.34
CA LEU A 384 15.64 16.37 -0.02
C LEU A 384 15.69 15.99 1.46
N LEU A 385 16.90 15.75 1.96
CA LEU A 385 17.17 15.17 3.28
C LEU A 385 18.04 16.14 4.08
N VAL A 386 17.45 16.88 5.01
CA VAL A 386 18.14 17.97 5.72
C VAL A 386 18.43 17.55 7.16
N THR A 387 19.68 17.66 7.60
CA THR A 387 20.05 17.36 9.00
C THR A 387 19.49 18.39 9.99
N SER A 388 19.50 18.05 11.28
CA SER A 388 19.11 18.98 12.33
C SER A 388 20.30 19.81 12.81
N GLU A 389 20.01 20.95 13.46
CA GLU A 389 20.95 21.79 14.22
C GLU A 389 21.74 21.02 15.31
N GLN A 390 21.34 19.79 15.64
CA GLN A 390 21.99 18.94 16.66
C GLN A 390 22.93 17.87 16.04
N MET A 391 23.08 17.86 14.72
CA MET A 391 24.00 16.96 14.02
C MET A 391 25.28 17.70 13.62
N TRP A 392 26.39 16.98 13.48
CA TRP A 392 27.61 17.52 12.88
C TRP A 392 28.22 16.55 11.87
N ALA A 393 29.09 17.06 11.00
CA ALA A 393 29.89 16.28 10.09
C ALA A 393 31.30 16.14 10.67
N GLU A 394 31.53 14.99 11.30
CA GLU A 394 32.75 14.57 12.00
C GLU A 394 33.89 14.29 11.02
N SER A 395 35.04 14.87 11.32
CA SER A 395 36.26 14.79 10.53
C SER A 395 37.29 13.81 11.10
N ASN A 396 37.24 13.50 12.40
CA ASN A 396 38.21 12.65 13.09
C ASN A 396 37.59 11.33 13.57
N LEU A 397 37.66 10.31 12.71
CA LEU A 397 37.09 8.98 12.95
C LEU A 397 37.99 8.07 13.82
N ASP A 398 39.19 8.52 14.19
CA ASP A 398 40.16 7.74 14.99
C ASP A 398 39.99 7.94 16.52
N SER A 399 39.06 8.79 16.96
CA SER A 399 38.80 9.06 18.38
C SER A 399 37.92 7.99 19.04
N GLU A 400 38.27 7.57 20.26
CA GLU A 400 37.42 6.68 21.08
C GLU A 400 36.15 7.39 21.59
N GLU A 401 36.17 8.72 21.72
CA GLU A 401 35.00 9.55 22.03
C GLU A 401 34.74 10.52 20.86
N VAL A 402 33.59 10.36 20.20
CA VAL A 402 33.16 11.19 19.06
C VAL A 402 32.49 12.45 19.59
N THR A 403 33.17 13.60 19.44
CA THR A 403 32.78 14.87 20.07
C THR A 403 33.16 16.05 19.18
N PHE A 404 32.17 16.87 18.81
CA PHE A 404 32.30 18.02 17.91
C PHE A 404 33.47 18.96 18.23
N ASP A 405 34.43 19.10 17.30
CA ASP A 405 35.47 20.14 17.35
C ASP A 405 35.13 21.34 16.44
N PRO A 406 34.87 22.54 17.00
CA PRO A 406 34.57 23.75 16.23
C PRO A 406 35.70 24.28 15.33
N GLN A 407 36.86 23.63 15.23
CA GLN A 407 37.94 23.96 14.30
C GLN A 407 38.03 23.02 13.10
N GLU A 408 37.69 21.74 13.28
CA GLU A 408 37.82 20.73 12.22
C GLU A 408 36.46 20.33 11.62
N ASP A 409 35.38 20.32 12.43
CA ASP A 409 34.03 19.86 12.05
C ASP A 409 33.09 20.93 11.47
N ILE A 410 31.98 20.47 10.88
CA ILE A 410 30.88 21.32 10.40
C ILE A 410 29.61 21.01 11.20
N SER A 411 29.06 22.02 11.88
CA SER A 411 27.73 21.94 12.51
C SER A 411 26.64 21.87 11.44
N GLY A 412 25.57 21.11 11.71
CA GLY A 412 24.32 21.20 10.97
C GLY A 412 23.66 22.59 11.08
N PRO A 413 22.65 22.86 10.23
CA PRO A 413 22.04 21.96 9.27
C PRO A 413 22.76 21.94 7.91
N PHE A 414 22.75 20.78 7.24
CA PHE A 414 23.26 20.56 5.89
C PHE A 414 22.52 19.39 5.23
N ASP A 415 22.70 19.20 3.92
CA ASP A 415 21.99 18.16 3.17
C ASP A 415 22.73 16.81 3.20
N LEU A 416 21.97 15.72 3.38
CA LEU A 416 22.41 14.34 3.11
C LEU A 416 22.01 13.87 1.71
N GLY A 417 21.06 14.56 1.08
CA GLY A 417 20.54 14.16 -0.22
C GLY A 417 19.78 15.30 -0.91
N VAL A 418 19.94 15.34 -2.24
CA VAL A 418 19.56 16.46 -3.11
C VAL A 418 19.02 15.92 -4.44
N ALA A 419 18.00 16.57 -4.99
CA ALA A 419 17.52 16.38 -6.35
C ALA A 419 17.92 17.57 -7.21
N LEU A 420 18.30 17.33 -8.46
CA LEU A 420 18.71 18.35 -9.40
C LEU A 420 18.06 18.10 -10.77
N THR A 421 17.56 19.16 -11.38
CA THR A 421 17.17 19.16 -12.80
C THR A 421 18.18 19.99 -13.58
N ARG A 422 18.57 19.52 -14.77
CA ARG A 422 19.31 20.31 -15.76
C ARG A 422 18.49 20.35 -17.03
N THR A 423 18.07 21.54 -17.48
CA THR A 423 17.44 21.63 -18.80
C THR A 423 18.45 21.86 -19.90
N ILE A 424 18.31 21.11 -20.99
CA ILE A 424 19.15 21.16 -22.18
C ILE A 424 18.44 22.05 -23.23
N PRO A 425 19.05 23.15 -23.69
CA PRO A 425 18.50 23.96 -24.78
C PRO A 425 18.54 23.20 -26.10
N SER A 426 17.43 23.15 -26.82
CA SER A 426 17.28 22.32 -28.04
C SER A 426 18.19 22.74 -29.21
N GLU A 427 18.72 23.97 -29.22
CA GLU A 427 19.77 24.40 -30.15
C GLU A 427 21.09 23.61 -29.97
N THR A 428 21.34 23.02 -28.80
CA THR A 428 22.55 22.22 -28.53
C THR A 428 22.51 20.90 -29.30
N VAL A 429 21.37 20.20 -29.22
CA VAL A 429 21.15 18.89 -29.88
C VAL A 429 21.20 19.04 -31.39
N GLU A 430 20.54 20.06 -31.94
CA GLU A 430 20.53 20.28 -33.39
C GLU A 430 21.91 20.68 -33.93
N ASN A 431 22.87 21.09 -33.10
CA ASN A 431 24.25 21.36 -33.52
C ASN A 431 25.17 20.14 -33.33
N GLN A 432 25.06 19.38 -32.24
CA GLN A 432 25.82 18.12 -32.08
C GLN A 432 25.51 17.12 -33.20
N VAL A 433 24.22 16.91 -33.53
CA VAL A 433 23.82 16.04 -34.65
C VAL A 433 24.42 16.52 -35.98
N LYS A 434 24.67 17.82 -36.18
CA LYS A 434 25.34 18.35 -37.38
C LYS A 434 26.86 18.17 -37.36
N GLU A 435 27.50 18.13 -36.19
CA GLU A 435 28.93 17.86 -36.07
C GLU A 435 29.23 16.36 -36.18
N ASP A 436 28.41 15.48 -35.59
CA ASP A 436 28.58 14.03 -35.70
C ASP A 436 28.40 13.52 -37.14
N ASN A 437 27.32 13.94 -37.82
CA ASN A 437 27.11 13.65 -39.25
C ASN A 437 28.27 14.18 -40.13
N LYS A 438 28.96 15.24 -39.70
CA LYS A 438 30.10 15.80 -40.41
C LYS A 438 31.40 15.04 -40.11
N ALA A 439 31.61 14.60 -38.88
CA ALA A 439 32.72 13.72 -38.51
C ALA A 439 32.61 12.34 -39.17
N GLU A 440 31.40 11.84 -39.41
CA GLU A 440 31.17 10.60 -40.15
C GLU A 440 31.35 10.76 -41.68
N ALA A 441 30.98 11.92 -42.24
CA ALA A 441 31.29 12.29 -43.62
C ALA A 441 32.81 12.44 -43.85
N GLU A 442 33.53 13.12 -42.97
CA GLU A 442 34.99 13.29 -43.08
C GLU A 442 35.77 11.96 -42.89
N LYS A 443 35.17 10.96 -42.22
CA LYS A 443 35.68 9.57 -42.18
C LYS A 443 35.42 8.77 -43.45
N THR A 444 34.40 9.10 -44.26
CA THR A 444 34.07 8.35 -45.48
C THR A 444 34.85 8.82 -46.71
N ASP A 445 35.13 10.12 -46.86
CA ASP A 445 35.89 10.65 -48.01
C ASP A 445 37.35 10.16 -48.04
N ASN A 446 38.00 10.05 -46.86
CA ASN A 446 39.41 9.68 -46.74
C ASN A 446 39.75 8.23 -47.17
N ASN A 447 38.76 7.39 -47.51
CA ASN A 447 38.95 5.98 -47.86
C ASN A 447 38.79 5.66 -49.36
N GLN A 448 38.52 6.64 -50.24
CA GLN A 448 38.39 6.38 -51.69
C GLN A 448 39.62 6.69 -52.54
N GLU A 449 40.58 7.49 -52.07
CA GLU A 449 41.72 7.95 -52.89
C GLU A 449 43.00 7.06 -52.83
N SER A 450 42.84 5.72 -52.74
CA SER A 450 43.98 4.79 -52.79
C SER A 450 43.66 3.43 -53.44
N SER A 451 43.08 3.41 -54.65
CA SER A 451 42.84 2.15 -55.39
C SER A 451 42.88 2.26 -56.93
N ALA A 452 43.53 3.28 -57.51
CA ALA A 452 43.48 3.53 -58.96
C ALA A 452 44.79 4.01 -59.62
N LYS A 453 45.89 3.22 -59.56
CA LYS A 453 46.93 3.24 -60.61
C LYS A 453 47.94 2.09 -60.58
N ASN A 454 48.25 1.64 -61.81
CA ASN A 454 49.41 0.88 -62.28
C ASN A 454 49.26 -0.65 -62.45
N ASN A 455 48.80 -1.03 -63.64
CA ASN A 455 49.47 -2.07 -64.43
C ASN A 455 50.15 -1.37 -65.61
N ASP A 456 51.44 -1.64 -65.83
CA ASP A 456 52.01 -2.05 -67.11
C ASP A 456 53.53 -2.34 -66.95
N ASP A 457 54.11 -3.00 -67.95
CA ASP A 457 55.52 -3.36 -68.15
C ASP A 457 56.23 -4.35 -67.18
N ILE A 458 56.42 -5.58 -67.68
CA ILE A 458 57.73 -6.17 -68.11
C ILE A 458 58.91 -5.88 -67.13
N ASP A 459 59.59 -6.87 -66.54
CA ASP A 459 60.35 -7.92 -67.25
C ASP A 459 60.55 -9.23 -66.45
N ASN A 460 61.13 -10.24 -67.11
CA ASN A 460 61.33 -11.61 -66.65
C ASN A 460 62.81 -11.87 -66.28
N THR A 461 63.10 -12.31 -65.05
CA THR A 461 64.44 -12.77 -64.63
C THR A 461 64.36 -14.09 -63.86
N ASN A 462 65.42 -14.89 -63.91
CA ASN A 462 65.33 -16.35 -63.93
C ASN A 462 66.32 -17.04 -62.96
N LYS A 463 65.97 -18.28 -62.54
CA LYS A 463 66.79 -19.33 -61.88
C LYS A 463 67.15 -19.25 -60.39
N ASN A 464 66.88 -20.38 -59.70
CA ASN A 464 67.78 -21.31 -58.98
C ASN A 464 69.05 -20.74 -58.28
N GLU A 465 69.55 -21.21 -57.13
CA GLU A 465 69.85 -22.58 -56.64
C GLU A 465 70.07 -22.56 -55.09
N THR A 466 70.14 -23.63 -54.28
CA THR A 466 69.67 -25.06 -54.30
C THR A 466 70.12 -25.72 -52.96
N GLU A 467 69.25 -26.48 -52.26
CA GLU A 467 69.56 -27.30 -51.04
C GLU A 467 70.02 -26.49 -49.79
N LYS A 468 69.98 -26.93 -48.51
CA LYS A 468 69.46 -28.12 -47.75
C LYS A 468 69.18 -27.64 -46.29
N ASN A 469 68.77 -28.41 -45.26
CA ASN A 469 68.77 -29.86 -45.02
C ASN A 469 67.59 -30.31 -44.12
N ASN A 470 67.54 -31.61 -43.83
CA ASN A 470 66.57 -32.36 -43.03
C ASN A 470 66.67 -32.17 -41.49
N ASP A 471 65.56 -32.45 -40.78
CA ASP A 471 65.44 -33.74 -40.07
C ASP A 471 64.01 -34.34 -40.20
N SER A 472 63.78 -35.60 -39.79
CA SER A 472 62.65 -36.44 -40.28
C SER A 472 62.55 -37.83 -39.57
N PRO A 473 61.51 -38.69 -39.79
CA PRO A 473 60.14 -38.49 -40.29
C PRO A 473 59.06 -39.24 -39.39
N PRO A 474 58.02 -40.01 -39.84
CA PRO A 474 56.62 -39.52 -39.79
C PRO A 474 55.52 -40.56 -39.36
N LYS A 475 54.25 -40.23 -39.67
CA LYS A 475 52.97 -40.99 -39.72
C LYS A 475 51.96 -40.67 -38.58
N GLU A 476 50.67 -40.35 -38.76
CA GLU A 476 49.66 -40.38 -39.86
C GLU A 476 48.62 -41.54 -39.80
N THR A 477 47.36 -41.21 -40.14
CA THR A 477 46.12 -42.04 -40.34
C THR A 477 45.24 -42.47 -39.14
N ASP A 478 44.02 -41.93 -39.16
CA ASP A 478 42.70 -42.60 -39.10
C ASP A 478 42.13 -43.35 -37.86
N LYS A 479 41.16 -42.67 -37.21
CA LYS A 479 39.71 -43.02 -37.18
C LYS A 479 39.18 -44.10 -36.20
N VAL A 480 37.94 -43.85 -35.75
CA VAL A 480 36.98 -44.74 -35.03
C VAL A 480 37.09 -44.80 -33.49
N THR A 481 35.91 -44.57 -32.88
CA THR A 481 35.38 -45.00 -31.57
C THR A 481 36.18 -46.06 -30.80
N ASP A 482 36.52 -45.81 -29.52
CA ASP A 482 35.63 -46.04 -28.36
C ASP A 482 36.24 -45.44 -27.07
N SER A 483 35.43 -45.33 -26.01
CA SER A 483 35.81 -44.80 -24.69
C SER A 483 35.83 -45.89 -23.62
N ASN A 484 36.94 -46.04 -22.87
CA ASN A 484 36.95 -46.35 -21.42
C ASN A 484 38.36 -46.48 -20.81
N LYS A 485 38.48 -46.03 -19.55
CA LYS A 485 39.44 -46.49 -18.50
C LYS A 485 40.96 -46.28 -18.73
N ASP A 486 41.82 -46.29 -17.70
CA ASP A 486 41.72 -46.64 -16.26
C ASP A 486 42.01 -45.40 -15.35
N GLU A 487 42.18 -45.41 -14.01
CA GLU A 487 42.36 -46.42 -12.93
C GLU A 487 41.92 -45.73 -11.60
N THR A 488 41.18 -46.31 -10.65
CA THR A 488 41.63 -47.14 -9.49
C THR A 488 40.38 -47.58 -8.69
N GLU A 489 40.19 -48.86 -8.33
CA GLU A 489 40.53 -49.52 -7.04
C GLU A 489 39.87 -48.98 -5.75
N ASN A 490 39.45 -49.78 -4.74
CA ASN A 490 38.98 -51.18 -4.61
C ASN A 490 38.55 -51.41 -3.12
N SER A 491 37.67 -52.33 -2.69
CA SER A 491 36.58 -53.11 -3.30
C SER A 491 35.82 -53.96 -2.24
N ASN A 492 34.67 -54.57 -2.61
CA ASN A 492 34.15 -55.88 -2.11
C ASN A 492 33.59 -56.00 -0.65
N LYS A 493 32.60 -56.87 -0.32
CA LYS A 493 31.77 -57.81 -1.13
C LYS A 493 30.45 -58.26 -0.44
N SER A 494 29.53 -58.81 -1.25
CA SER A 494 28.50 -59.84 -0.93
C SER A 494 27.27 -59.41 -0.11
N GLN A 495 26.04 -59.92 -0.36
CA GLN A 495 25.61 -60.96 -1.33
C GLN A 495 24.14 -60.77 -1.82
N SER A 496 23.72 -61.68 -2.73
CA SER A 496 22.43 -61.91 -3.39
C SER A 496 21.25 -62.26 -2.43
N GLU A 497 19.97 -62.45 -2.82
CA GLU A 497 19.28 -62.98 -4.03
C GLU A 497 17.85 -62.35 -4.18
N GLU A 498 17.37 -62.00 -5.38
CA GLU A 498 16.34 -62.66 -6.24
C GLU A 498 14.81 -62.38 -6.03
N THR A 499 14.15 -62.10 -7.17
CA THR A 499 12.72 -62.32 -7.59
C THR A 499 11.49 -61.89 -6.74
N ASP A 500 10.83 -60.81 -7.21
CA ASP A 500 9.48 -60.76 -7.85
C ASP A 500 8.18 -61.27 -7.16
N SER A 501 7.05 -60.68 -7.59
CA SER A 501 5.63 -61.10 -7.51
C SER A 501 4.72 -60.72 -6.30
N ASN A 502 3.85 -59.73 -6.57
CA ASN A 502 2.38 -59.72 -6.40
C ASN A 502 1.65 -60.12 -5.08
N LYS A 503 0.97 -59.10 -4.50
CA LYS A 503 -0.50 -58.98 -4.30
C LYS A 503 -1.22 -59.66 -3.09
N ASP A 504 -2.26 -58.96 -2.59
CA ASP A 504 -3.37 -59.39 -1.70
C ASP A 504 -2.98 -59.83 -0.25
N GLU A 505 -3.79 -59.73 0.82
CA GLU A 505 -5.12 -59.09 1.02
C GLU A 505 -5.34 -58.64 2.51
N THR A 506 -6.49 -58.00 2.73
CA THR A 506 -7.17 -57.41 3.92
C THR A 506 -7.03 -57.98 5.36
N GLU A 507 -7.54 -57.16 6.32
CA GLU A 507 -8.11 -57.47 7.68
C GLU A 507 -7.20 -57.22 8.91
N LYS A 508 -7.67 -56.79 10.10
CA LYS A 508 -8.83 -55.97 10.56
C LYS A 508 -8.69 -55.70 12.09
N ASN A 509 -9.44 -54.72 12.61
CA ASN A 509 -9.98 -54.64 13.99
C ASN A 509 -9.05 -54.72 15.23
N ASN A 510 -8.96 -53.57 15.92
CA ASN A 510 -9.32 -53.34 17.34
C ASN A 510 -8.65 -54.05 18.54
N ASP A 511 -8.73 -53.29 19.64
CA ASP A 511 -8.85 -53.67 21.05
C ASP A 511 -7.60 -53.99 21.89
N SER A 512 -7.17 -52.92 22.58
CA SER A 512 -7.17 -52.84 24.05
C SER A 512 -6.02 -53.51 24.85
N PRO A 513 -5.75 -53.04 26.09
CA PRO A 513 -4.40 -53.09 26.67
C PRO A 513 -4.24 -54.07 27.84
N PRO A 514 -2.99 -54.27 28.31
CA PRO A 514 -2.70 -54.62 29.70
C PRO A 514 -2.11 -53.43 30.50
N LYS A 515 -1.88 -53.67 31.78
CA LYS A 515 -1.59 -52.72 32.87
C LYS A 515 -0.53 -53.35 33.79
N GLU A 516 0.14 -52.57 34.64
CA GLU A 516 0.93 -53.04 35.81
C GLU A 516 2.23 -53.84 35.50
N THR A 517 3.27 -53.96 36.35
CA THR A 517 3.55 -53.45 37.73
C THR A 517 5.06 -53.30 38.03
N ASP A 518 5.40 -52.51 39.06
CA ASP A 518 6.50 -52.57 40.05
C ASP A 518 7.95 -53.04 39.72
N LYS A 519 8.95 -52.19 40.08
CA LYS A 519 9.95 -52.38 41.19
C LYS A 519 11.25 -51.55 41.00
N VAL A 520 12.14 -51.29 41.99
CA VAL A 520 12.05 -50.86 43.42
C VAL A 520 13.48 -50.80 44.04
N THR A 521 13.86 -49.70 44.73
CA THR A 521 15.05 -49.53 45.63
C THR A 521 16.48 -49.74 45.01
N ASP A 522 17.65 -49.40 45.58
CA ASP A 522 18.13 -48.90 46.90
C ASP A 522 19.57 -48.30 46.75
N SER A 523 20.23 -47.52 47.66
CA SER A 523 19.87 -46.37 48.51
C SER A 523 21.14 -45.67 49.12
N ASN A 524 20.94 -44.51 49.79
CA ASN A 524 21.61 -44.05 51.04
C ASN A 524 22.98 -43.30 51.12
N LYS A 525 23.09 -42.52 52.24
CA LYS A 525 24.25 -41.96 52.99
C LYS A 525 24.94 -40.65 52.50
N ASP A 526 25.34 -39.69 53.36
CA ASP A 526 25.13 -39.49 54.83
C ASP A 526 25.46 -38.04 55.33
N GLU A 527 25.43 -37.80 56.66
CA GLU A 527 25.94 -36.62 57.46
C GLU A 527 25.03 -35.35 57.51
N THR A 528 24.34 -34.95 58.62
CA THR A 528 24.69 -34.44 59.99
C THR A 528 25.08 -32.93 60.05
N GLU A 529 24.73 -32.08 61.04
CA GLU A 529 24.34 -32.23 62.48
C GLU A 529 23.25 -31.21 62.99
N ASN A 530 22.74 -31.44 64.23
CA ASN A 530 22.35 -30.52 65.35
C ASN A 530 21.84 -29.06 65.14
N SER A 531 21.00 -28.46 66.03
CA SER A 531 20.22 -28.95 67.19
C SER A 531 19.22 -27.91 67.74
N ASN A 532 18.10 -28.38 68.30
CA ASN A 532 17.21 -27.82 69.35
C ASN A 532 17.40 -26.37 69.88
N GLU A 533 16.30 -25.61 69.98
CA GLU A 533 15.55 -25.49 71.26
C GLU A 533 14.07 -25.07 71.06
N SER A 534 13.25 -25.13 72.12
CA SER A 534 11.79 -25.36 72.00
C SER A 534 10.89 -24.37 72.81
N PRO A 535 9.66 -24.68 73.30
CA PRO A 535 8.43 -23.92 72.97
C PRO A 535 7.80 -23.33 74.27
N PRO A 536 6.49 -23.42 74.64
CA PRO A 536 5.19 -23.58 73.93
C PRO A 536 4.19 -22.42 74.27
N LYS A 537 2.90 -22.38 73.90
CA LYS A 537 1.74 -23.18 74.41
C LYS A 537 0.44 -22.78 73.65
N GLU A 538 -0.38 -23.73 73.17
CA GLU A 538 -1.61 -24.31 73.80
C GLU A 538 -2.83 -23.34 73.86
N THR A 539 -4.09 -23.73 73.60
CA THR A 539 -4.69 -25.05 73.24
C THR A 539 -6.11 -24.86 72.66
N ASP A 540 -6.57 -25.84 71.86
CA ASP A 540 -7.97 -26.31 71.70
C ASP A 540 -9.02 -25.33 71.09
N LYS A 541 -10.13 -25.77 70.45
CA LYS A 541 -10.80 -27.08 70.49
C LYS A 541 -11.69 -27.39 69.26
N VAL A 542 -11.58 -28.62 68.72
CA VAL A 542 -12.64 -29.51 68.15
C VAL A 542 -13.62 -28.99 67.07
N THR A 543 -13.48 -29.57 65.86
CA THR A 543 -14.45 -30.42 65.10
C THR A 543 -15.98 -30.25 65.30
N ASP A 544 -16.89 -30.54 64.36
CA ASP A 544 -16.82 -31.31 63.09
C ASP A 544 -18.00 -30.95 62.16
N SER A 545 -17.83 -30.93 60.83
CA SER A 545 -18.74 -31.56 59.85
C SER A 545 -18.41 -31.23 58.38
N ASN A 546 -18.38 -32.30 57.56
CA ASN A 546 -18.33 -32.38 56.09
C ASN A 546 -19.21 -31.31 55.37
N LYS A 547 -18.93 -30.92 54.12
CA LYS A 547 -18.64 -31.82 52.98
C LYS A 547 -18.04 -31.10 51.77
N ASP A 548 -17.30 -31.85 50.95
CA ASP A 548 -16.63 -31.41 49.73
C ASP A 548 -17.58 -31.04 48.57
N GLU A 549 -17.20 -30.01 47.82
CA GLU A 549 -17.00 -30.14 46.37
C GLU A 549 -15.80 -29.24 45.96
N THR A 550 -14.67 -29.89 45.66
CA THR A 550 -13.47 -29.34 45.00
C THR A 550 -13.77 -29.07 43.50
N GLU A 551 -13.00 -28.36 42.68
CA GLU A 551 -11.62 -27.83 42.64
C GLU A 551 -11.59 -26.81 41.45
N ASN A 552 -10.59 -25.97 41.16
CA ASN A 552 -9.42 -25.48 41.89
C ASN A 552 -9.07 -24.09 41.35
N SER A 553 -8.58 -23.18 42.18
CA SER A 553 -7.97 -21.93 41.73
C SER A 553 -6.78 -21.61 42.62
N ASN A 554 -5.56 -21.81 42.10
CA ASN A 554 -4.33 -21.54 42.84
C ASN A 554 -4.23 -20.03 43.16
N GLU A 555 -4.50 -19.69 44.41
CA GLU A 555 -4.14 -18.40 45.00
C GLU A 555 -2.67 -18.46 45.47
N SER A 556 -1.98 -17.32 45.43
CA SER A 556 -0.72 -17.15 46.17
C SER A 556 -0.65 -15.72 46.69
N GLN A 557 -0.91 -15.58 47.99
CA GLN A 557 -0.70 -14.38 48.78
C GLN A 557 0.79 -14.01 48.72
N SER A 558 1.21 -12.81 48.31
CA SER A 558 0.93 -11.44 48.79
C SER A 558 1.79 -11.01 49.97
N GLU A 559 2.47 -9.87 49.82
CA GLU A 559 2.88 -8.97 50.93
C GLU A 559 4.03 -9.49 51.86
N LYS A 560 4.81 -8.68 52.59
CA LYS A 560 4.89 -7.20 52.74
C LYS A 560 6.24 -6.77 53.37
N THR A 561 6.55 -5.46 53.29
CA THR A 561 7.36 -4.68 54.27
C THR A 561 8.85 -5.08 54.43
N ASP A 562 9.74 -4.29 55.07
CA ASP A 562 9.50 -3.18 55.99
C ASP A 562 10.59 -2.10 56.02
N SER A 563 10.21 -0.89 56.46
CA SER A 563 10.92 -0.03 57.43
C SER A 563 10.46 1.43 57.35
N ASN A 564 10.46 2.12 58.49
CA ASN A 564 9.94 3.47 58.70
C ASN A 564 10.66 4.11 59.92
N LYS A 565 10.53 5.43 60.12
CA LYS A 565 11.35 6.34 60.99
C LYS A 565 12.55 7.00 60.27
N ASP A 566 12.99 8.20 60.66
CA ASP A 566 12.80 8.93 61.94
C ASP A 566 12.17 10.34 61.84
N GLU A 567 12.22 11.10 62.95
CA GLU A 567 11.33 12.20 63.33
C GLU A 567 11.96 13.61 63.20
N THR A 568 11.14 14.62 62.86
CA THR A 568 11.33 16.07 63.18
C THR A 568 12.58 16.81 62.61
N GLU A 569 12.63 18.15 62.48
CA GLU A 569 11.82 19.22 63.09
C GLU A 569 11.71 20.48 62.19
N ASN A 570 10.78 21.37 62.58
CA ASN A 570 10.80 22.83 62.39
C ASN A 570 10.15 23.40 61.09
N SER A 571 9.75 24.67 61.19
CA SER A 571 8.58 25.23 60.48
C SER A 571 8.77 26.65 59.97
N ASN A 572 7.92 27.08 59.04
CA ASN A 572 7.21 28.36 59.20
C ASN A 572 5.92 28.49 58.37
N GLU A 573 5.02 29.30 58.94
CA GLU A 573 3.73 29.78 58.43
C GLU A 573 3.88 30.91 57.38
N SER A 574 2.86 31.53 56.78
CA SER A 574 1.51 31.14 56.27
C SER A 574 0.86 32.40 55.65
N GLN A 575 -0.02 32.21 54.66
CA GLN A 575 -1.21 33.04 54.34
C GLN A 575 -1.21 34.58 54.46
N SER A 576 -1.50 35.24 53.34
CA SER A 576 -2.74 36.02 53.09
C SER A 576 -2.81 36.34 51.58
N GLU A 577 -3.86 36.84 50.91
CA GLU A 577 -5.34 36.80 50.92
C GLU A 577 -5.78 37.50 49.61
N LYS A 578 -7.08 37.73 49.37
CA LYS A 578 -7.67 38.41 48.17
C LYS A 578 -7.83 39.93 48.43
N THR A 579 -7.96 40.84 47.46
CA THR A 579 -9.22 41.14 46.72
C THR A 579 -9.13 42.18 45.58
N ASP A 580 -9.99 41.98 44.56
CA ASP A 580 -10.79 42.91 43.73
C ASP A 580 -10.48 44.41 43.44
N SER A 581 -10.44 44.71 42.13
CA SER A 581 -11.26 45.73 41.39
C SER A 581 -10.92 47.24 41.33
N ASN A 582 -10.61 47.72 40.10
CA ASN A 582 -11.13 48.90 39.35
C ASN A 582 -10.19 49.14 38.11
N LYS A 583 -10.67 49.38 36.86
CA LYS A 583 -11.28 50.59 36.25
C LYS A 583 -10.35 51.82 36.23
N ASP A 584 -10.22 52.61 35.14
CA ASP A 584 -10.97 52.73 33.86
C ASP A 584 -10.05 53.18 32.68
N GLU A 585 -10.63 53.59 31.53
CA GLU A 585 -10.02 54.13 30.28
C GLU A 585 -9.43 53.05 29.32
N ILE A 586 -9.94 52.75 28.10
CA ILE A 586 -10.65 53.45 26.98
C ILE A 586 -9.70 53.90 25.84
N GLU A 587 -9.66 53.12 24.77
CA GLU A 587 -9.84 53.62 23.40
C GLU A 587 -10.57 52.55 22.54
N ASN A 588 -11.05 52.86 21.33
CA ASN A 588 -12.25 52.21 20.76
C ASN A 588 -12.26 52.13 19.21
N SER A 589 -13.17 51.29 18.68
CA SER A 589 -13.66 51.18 17.28
C SER A 589 -12.77 50.42 16.28
N ASN A 590 -13.30 49.68 15.30
CA ASN A 590 -14.66 49.16 15.09
C ASN A 590 -14.65 48.02 14.03
N GLU A 591 -15.39 46.93 14.25
CA GLU A 591 -15.70 45.93 13.21
C GLU A 591 -17.19 45.93 12.86
N SER A 592 -17.53 45.80 11.57
CA SER A 592 -18.82 45.29 11.07
C SER A 592 -18.79 45.01 9.56
N PRO A 593 -19.65 44.10 9.03
CA PRO A 593 -19.35 43.32 7.82
C PRO A 593 -19.92 43.89 6.50
N PRO A 594 -19.42 43.43 5.34
CA PRO A 594 -20.03 43.66 4.04
C PRO A 594 -21.35 42.89 3.86
N LYS A 595 -22.19 43.35 2.92
CA LYS A 595 -23.43 42.69 2.47
C LYS A 595 -23.31 42.28 1.01
N GLU A 596 -24.04 41.23 0.65
CA GLU A 596 -24.41 40.94 -0.74
C GLU A 596 -25.31 42.04 -1.32
N THR A 597 -25.19 42.33 -2.63
CA THR A 597 -26.34 42.62 -3.50
C THR A 597 -25.94 42.55 -4.97
N ASP A 598 -26.68 41.80 -5.79
CA ASP A 598 -26.36 41.56 -7.19
C ASP A 598 -26.60 42.76 -8.12
N LYS A 599 -25.85 42.82 -9.23
CA LYS A 599 -26.53 42.93 -10.54
C LYS A 599 -25.73 42.39 -11.73
N VAL A 600 -26.43 41.54 -12.50
CA VAL A 600 -25.98 40.90 -13.75
C VAL A 600 -25.78 41.89 -14.89
N THR A 601 -24.78 41.63 -15.74
CA THR A 601 -24.85 41.83 -17.19
C THR A 601 -24.13 40.66 -17.88
N ASP A 602 -24.72 40.12 -18.94
CA ASP A 602 -24.30 38.89 -19.61
C ASP A 602 -23.28 39.18 -20.74
N SER A 603 -22.21 38.40 -20.79
CA SER A 603 -21.29 38.28 -21.93
C SER A 603 -20.68 36.88 -21.90
N ASN A 604 -21.07 36.05 -22.86
CA ASN A 604 -20.71 34.64 -22.95
C ASN A 604 -19.31 34.43 -23.58
N LYS A 605 -18.64 33.34 -23.16
CA LYS A 605 -17.67 32.53 -23.93
C LYS A 605 -16.44 33.23 -24.53
N ASP A 606 -15.28 33.01 -23.92
CA ASP A 606 -14.22 32.10 -24.42
C ASP A 606 -12.94 32.30 -23.58
N GLU A 607 -12.66 31.42 -22.59
CA GLU A 607 -11.37 31.38 -21.85
C GLU A 607 -11.32 30.18 -20.86
N THR A 608 -11.32 28.92 -21.34
CA THR A 608 -11.00 27.75 -20.48
C THR A 608 -10.45 26.51 -21.22
N GLU A 609 -9.90 26.68 -22.43
CA GLU A 609 -9.13 25.64 -23.13
C GLU A 609 -7.78 26.22 -23.55
N ASN A 610 -6.70 25.77 -22.87
CA ASN A 610 -5.26 25.82 -23.19
C ASN A 610 -4.39 26.11 -21.95
N ASN A 611 -4.19 25.11 -21.09
CA ASN A 611 -3.05 25.04 -20.17
C ASN A 611 -2.38 23.65 -20.13
N ASN A 612 -2.75 22.75 -21.07
CA ASN A 612 -2.18 21.41 -21.22
C ASN A 612 -1.19 21.34 -22.40
N ASN A 613 -0.47 22.43 -22.66
CA ASN A 613 0.51 22.51 -23.75
C ASN A 613 1.78 23.24 -23.27
N VAL A 614 2.40 22.67 -22.24
CA VAL A 614 3.63 23.17 -21.63
C VAL A 614 4.78 22.24 -22.02
N ASN A 615 5.77 22.81 -22.72
CA ASN A 615 7.15 22.33 -22.76
C ASN A 615 7.48 21.01 -23.49
N LYS A 616 6.93 20.78 -24.69
CA LYS A 616 7.33 19.65 -25.56
C LYS A 616 8.66 19.83 -26.32
N ASP A 617 9.31 20.99 -26.15
CA ASP A 617 10.48 21.44 -26.93
C ASP A 617 11.75 21.62 -26.07
N LYS A 618 11.82 21.00 -24.89
CA LYS A 618 12.94 21.12 -23.93
C LYS A 618 13.25 19.74 -23.34
N ILE A 619 14.46 19.24 -23.53
CA ILE A 619 14.91 17.98 -22.91
C ILE A 619 15.41 18.29 -21.49
N GLU A 620 14.92 17.54 -20.50
CA GLU A 620 15.44 17.58 -19.13
C GLU A 620 16.29 16.34 -18.85
N SER A 621 17.40 16.55 -18.16
CA SER A 621 18.11 15.49 -17.43
C SER A 621 17.86 15.70 -15.94
N ARG A 622 17.81 14.61 -15.18
CA ARG A 622 17.57 14.64 -13.73
C ARG A 622 18.62 13.81 -12.98
N LEU A 623 19.05 14.32 -11.84
CA LEU A 623 20.02 13.69 -10.94
C LEU A 623 19.46 13.67 -9.52
N VAL A 624 19.60 12.56 -8.81
CA VAL A 624 19.49 12.51 -7.34
C VAL A 624 20.81 12.02 -6.79
N VAL A 625 21.36 12.74 -5.80
CA VAL A 625 22.54 12.32 -5.03
C VAL A 625 22.14 12.16 -3.58
N ILE A 626 22.52 11.04 -2.96
CA ILE A 626 22.38 10.81 -1.52
C ILE A 626 23.74 10.35 -1.00
N GLY A 627 24.23 10.97 0.07
CA GLY A 627 25.50 10.68 0.74
C GLY A 627 25.53 9.36 1.51
N ASN A 628 24.66 8.42 1.16
CA ASN A 628 24.50 7.13 1.80
C ASN A 628 23.85 6.15 0.83
N SER A 629 24.23 4.88 0.90
CA SER A 629 23.60 3.78 0.16
C SER A 629 22.96 2.72 1.06
N THR A 630 23.42 2.60 2.31
CA THR A 630 22.98 1.58 3.28
C THR A 630 21.46 1.59 3.46
N PHE A 631 20.82 2.76 3.45
CA PHE A 631 19.37 2.94 3.60
C PHE A 631 18.54 2.15 2.56
N ALA A 632 19.08 1.95 1.35
CA ALA A 632 18.40 1.25 0.25
C ALA A 632 18.62 -0.28 0.26
N THR A 633 19.49 -0.80 1.13
CA THR A 633 19.74 -2.25 1.25
C THR A 633 18.62 -2.95 2.02
N ASN A 634 18.38 -4.24 1.76
CA ASN A 634 17.31 -5.04 2.41
C ASN A 634 17.17 -4.84 3.94
N ASN A 635 18.30 -4.65 4.66
CA ASN A 635 18.29 -4.49 6.12
C ASN A 635 17.57 -3.20 6.59
N LEU A 636 17.59 -2.15 5.76
CA LEU A 636 17.07 -0.83 6.08
C LEU A 636 15.96 -0.35 5.13
N PHE A 637 15.78 -0.99 3.98
CA PHE A 637 14.80 -0.59 2.97
C PHE A 637 13.37 -0.54 3.53
N ASN A 638 12.95 -1.60 4.24
CA ASN A 638 11.65 -1.65 4.92
C ASN A 638 11.55 -0.80 6.21
N GLN A 639 12.60 -0.06 6.60
CA GLN A 639 12.60 0.72 7.84
C GLN A 639 12.08 2.14 7.60
N GLN A 640 10.88 2.41 8.13
CA GLN A 640 10.23 3.73 8.09
C GLN A 640 10.09 4.23 6.63
N LEU A 641 10.60 5.41 6.28
CA LEU A 641 10.53 5.96 4.92
C LEU A 641 11.68 5.55 3.99
N ASN A 642 12.65 4.72 4.41
CA ASN A 642 13.86 4.48 3.61
C ASN A 642 13.56 3.94 2.20
N GLY A 643 12.66 2.94 2.11
CA GLY A 643 12.18 2.42 0.83
C GLY A 643 11.37 3.45 0.04
N ASP A 644 10.53 4.27 0.70
CA ASP A 644 9.80 5.35 0.03
C ASP A 644 10.76 6.38 -0.59
N VAL A 645 11.83 6.77 0.11
CA VAL A 645 12.85 7.71 -0.38
C VAL A 645 13.51 7.16 -1.65
N PHE A 646 13.91 5.88 -1.65
CA PHE A 646 14.52 5.25 -2.82
C PHE A 646 13.52 5.14 -3.98
N LEU A 647 12.32 4.58 -3.74
CA LEU A 647 11.32 4.34 -4.77
C LEU A 647 10.80 5.65 -5.38
N ASN A 648 10.57 6.69 -4.57
CA ASN A 648 10.15 7.99 -5.05
C ASN A 648 11.28 8.70 -5.84
N SER A 649 12.55 8.55 -5.42
CA SER A 649 13.69 9.08 -6.18
C SER A 649 13.78 8.46 -7.57
N VAL A 650 13.76 7.13 -7.64
CA VAL A 650 13.76 6.39 -8.91
C VAL A 650 12.54 6.73 -9.77
N GLN A 651 11.36 6.86 -9.16
CA GLN A 651 10.13 7.23 -9.85
C GLN A 651 10.17 8.66 -10.43
N TRP A 652 10.72 9.63 -9.70
CA TRP A 652 10.89 11.01 -10.18
C TRP A 652 11.95 11.15 -11.29
N LEU A 653 12.97 10.30 -11.25
CA LEU A 653 13.98 10.18 -12.32
C LEU A 653 13.40 9.52 -13.58
N SER A 654 12.48 8.56 -13.44
CA SER A 654 11.90 7.80 -14.56
C SER A 654 10.68 8.48 -15.21
N ASN A 655 9.81 9.10 -14.42
CA ASN A 655 8.63 9.83 -14.92
C ASN A 655 8.98 11.28 -15.24
N GLN A 656 9.27 11.60 -16.51
CA GLN A 656 9.44 13.00 -16.91
C GLN A 656 8.11 13.79 -16.88
N ASP A 657 6.99 13.17 -17.31
CA ASP A 657 5.69 13.83 -17.52
C ASP A 657 4.47 13.25 -16.75
N GLU A 658 4.63 12.17 -15.96
CA GLU A 658 3.49 11.45 -15.35
C GLU A 658 3.47 11.43 -13.81
N GLN A 659 2.27 11.50 -13.22
CA GLN A 659 2.05 11.57 -11.77
C GLN A 659 2.62 10.38 -10.98
N THR A 660 2.96 10.63 -9.72
CA THR A 660 3.57 9.67 -8.79
C THR A 660 2.58 8.60 -8.31
N LEU A 661 2.79 7.37 -8.77
CA LEU A 661 2.07 6.17 -8.31
C LEU A 661 2.53 5.73 -6.90
N SER A 662 2.18 6.53 -5.89
CA SER A 662 2.24 6.19 -4.46
C SER A 662 0.87 5.64 -4.03
N ILE A 663 0.77 4.31 -3.88
CA ILE A 663 -0.42 3.64 -3.30
C ILE A 663 0.04 2.79 -2.13
N ARG A 664 -0.23 3.26 -0.91
CA ARG A 664 0.17 2.57 0.34
C ARG A 664 -0.88 1.53 0.76
N PRO A 665 -0.49 0.39 1.37
CA PRO A 665 -1.43 -0.63 1.83
C PRO A 665 -2.43 -0.10 2.87
N LYS A 666 -3.73 -0.25 2.61
CA LYS A 666 -4.80 0.08 3.57
C LYS A 666 -4.85 -0.91 4.72
N GLN A 667 -4.13 -0.62 5.80
CA GLN A 667 -4.11 -1.46 6.99
C GLN A 667 -5.42 -1.36 7.79
N ALA A 668 -5.88 -2.51 8.33
CA ALA A 668 -7.02 -2.57 9.22
C ALA A 668 -6.63 -2.08 10.63
N LYS A 669 -7.24 -0.99 11.07
CA LYS A 669 -6.91 -0.32 12.33
C LYS A 669 -7.53 -1.05 13.52
N ASP A 670 -6.80 -1.99 14.12
CA ASP A 670 -7.21 -2.73 15.34
C ASP A 670 -7.30 -1.81 16.57
N ARG A 671 -8.40 -1.06 16.66
CA ARG A 671 -8.74 -0.22 17.82
C ARG A 671 -9.22 -1.08 18.98
N ARG A 672 -8.27 -1.69 19.70
CA ARG A 672 -8.53 -2.35 20.98
C ARG A 672 -9.07 -1.35 21.99
N LEU A 673 -10.36 -1.48 22.33
CA LEU A 673 -11.01 -0.68 23.36
C LEU A 673 -10.54 -1.15 24.74
N ASN A 674 -9.42 -0.60 25.21
CA ASN A 674 -8.89 -0.79 26.56
C ASN A 674 -9.78 -0.11 27.61
N LEU A 675 -10.99 -0.65 27.80
CA LEU A 675 -11.93 -0.22 28.82
C LEU A 675 -11.43 -0.62 30.21
N SER A 676 -11.49 0.30 31.18
CA SER A 676 -11.34 -0.09 32.59
C SER A 676 -12.50 -0.97 33.04
N PRO A 677 -12.35 -1.81 34.08
CA PRO A 677 -13.45 -2.65 34.59
C PRO A 677 -14.71 -1.84 34.95
N PHE A 678 -14.52 -0.59 35.40
CA PHE A 678 -15.60 0.35 35.69
C PHE A 678 -16.33 0.82 34.41
N GLN A 679 -15.60 1.16 33.35
CA GLN A 679 -16.17 1.53 32.05
C GLN A 679 -16.92 0.35 31.41
N ALA A 680 -16.30 -0.84 31.42
CA ALA A 680 -16.91 -2.07 30.91
C ALA A 680 -18.22 -2.43 31.63
N THR A 681 -18.35 -2.08 32.92
CA THR A 681 -19.59 -2.26 33.70
C THR A 681 -20.63 -1.19 33.37
N ILE A 682 -20.24 0.07 33.18
CA ILE A 682 -21.16 1.20 32.99
C ILE A 682 -21.76 1.27 31.57
N VAL A 683 -20.98 0.99 30.53
CA VAL A 683 -21.46 1.05 29.13
C VAL A 683 -22.75 0.24 28.89
N PRO A 684 -22.86 -1.06 29.27
CA PRO A 684 -24.10 -1.81 29.09
C PRO A 684 -25.26 -1.30 29.96
N ILE A 685 -25.00 -0.73 31.15
CA ILE A 685 -26.04 -0.15 32.00
C ILE A 685 -26.63 1.11 31.35
N LEU A 686 -25.78 1.97 30.77
CA LEU A 686 -26.24 3.17 30.05
C LEU A 686 -27.10 2.80 28.83
N SER A 687 -26.64 1.84 28.01
CA SER A 687 -27.34 1.45 26.78
C SER A 687 -28.63 0.65 27.02
N LEU A 688 -28.62 -0.31 27.95
CA LEU A 688 -29.76 -1.21 28.18
C LEU A 688 -30.78 -0.70 29.21
N ALA A 689 -30.37 0.12 30.18
CA ALA A 689 -31.27 0.67 31.20
C ALA A 689 -31.57 2.16 30.98
N VAL A 690 -30.55 3.02 30.90
CA VAL A 690 -30.75 4.48 30.98
C VAL A 690 -31.45 5.06 29.73
N PHE A 691 -31.01 4.74 28.51
CA PHE A 691 -31.68 5.23 27.31
C PHE A 691 -33.14 4.73 27.16
N PRO A 692 -33.45 3.43 27.35
CA PRO A 692 -34.84 2.96 27.37
C PRO A 692 -35.69 3.60 28.48
N LEU A 693 -35.13 3.78 29.69
CA LEU A 693 -35.82 4.44 30.80
C LEU A 693 -36.13 5.91 30.48
N LEU A 694 -35.21 6.65 29.86
CA LEU A 694 -35.45 8.02 29.39
C LEU A 694 -36.58 8.07 28.35
N GLY A 695 -36.62 7.11 27.42
CA GLY A 695 -37.73 6.96 26.46
C GLY A 695 -39.08 6.70 27.14
N LEU A 696 -39.12 5.81 28.13
CA LEU A 696 -40.33 5.52 28.93
C LEU A 696 -40.76 6.72 29.80
N ILE A 697 -39.81 7.47 30.37
CA ILE A 697 -40.08 8.70 31.12
C ILE A 697 -40.66 9.78 30.19
N ALA A 698 -40.09 9.96 28.99
CA ALA A 698 -40.64 10.89 28.00
C ALA A 698 -42.05 10.49 27.53
N ALA A 699 -42.31 9.19 27.34
CA ALA A 699 -43.65 8.66 27.05
C ALA A 699 -44.62 8.91 28.22
N GLY A 700 -44.19 8.69 29.47
CA GLY A 700 -44.97 8.96 30.67
C GLY A 700 -45.30 10.45 30.86
N ILE A 701 -44.31 11.34 30.67
CA ILE A 701 -44.50 12.80 30.76
C ILE A 701 -45.43 13.29 29.65
N THR A 702 -45.28 12.80 28.41
CA THR A 702 -46.17 13.20 27.30
C THR A 702 -47.58 12.62 27.43
N TRP A 703 -47.75 11.45 28.06
CA TRP A 703 -49.06 10.93 28.45
C TRP A 703 -49.70 11.80 29.55
N TRP A 704 -48.95 12.13 30.62
CA TRP A 704 -49.43 12.97 31.72
C TRP A 704 -49.83 14.37 31.23
N ARG A 705 -49.00 15.03 30.39
CA ARG A 705 -49.29 16.36 29.83
C ARG A 705 -50.43 16.37 28.77
N ARG A 706 -50.98 15.20 28.40
CA ARG A 706 -52.13 15.06 27.49
C ARG A 706 -53.45 14.78 28.22
N ARG A 707 -53.40 14.46 29.51
CA ARG A 707 -54.52 14.09 30.37
C ARG A 707 -55.16 15.30 31.05
#